data_AF-A0A934B8A5-F1
#
_entry.id   AF-A0A934B8A5-F1
#
_cell.length_a   1.000
_cell.length_b   1.000
_cell.length_c   1.000
_cell.angle_alpha   90.00
_cell.angle_beta   90.00
_cell.angle_gamma   90.00
#
_symmetry.space_group_name_H-M   'P 1'
#
loop_
_entity.id
_entity.type
_entity.pdbx_description
1 polymer ?
#
loop_
_entity_poly.entity_id
_entity_poly.type
_entity_poly.pdbx_seq_one_letter_code
_entity_poly.pdbx_strand_id
1 'polypeptide(L)'
;MKVVLKIFFILIIIFCVKPLPNYALEVGTHRAINENVSTNMLNDFSLDSYLKNQLGFTNGINKELKYDKTRKVWEWLSDGGEYEDKPPRTLPYVRSVNHFHNPLKAWNEAGLYDVFQGKSSVVWAQDQSSATIANGGDWSWVKARENFHIALTGKDFNGNVVASTQAEKEAYFAKTFRAVGQVMHLVEDASVPAHVRNDSHIAGDGYEDWVEYTRTNNKTLFKSFMAAPVSFDPSILTETLNPLAPLPIARIIDANAYNTNPNITTNKNCSVTKSIICSSDSNCPTNEICVSTIGISEYANANFASDDTIFTDGFASNDIHYFPYPRYSAQSYEMFDLEISPDKKRGYLRKTGDGEAVEFFATFGPLYKYLSFDPVLQRDELELDEECFNNYASLLIPRAVGYSAGLLDYFFRGNIEITLPSSGIYAQTNDPGAGFTSIKLLAKNTTPNDEQMTNGSIELVVKYKRAISDPFRNYLPSDPFYVENNFSYIVAPEFYGVNSIPRDNSVWLTFDLTNNPIPSYAIDVYLFVVFKGRLGNEEGAVAVGLKDISEPTPIDFWNDTDRVCLNGNLVDNPEAIAYVDDPANGGNNNGFADEWDVYAHDISNIYTRISPIGEPYYASPSSPNNSFVVPSLAAGTGVNGAFILTDYGFNEHDYSTWVGRAGDPWQHSSVSGELWANPAIKNQTDYVEDSATCAPLSAPCSIWWYPSFLEYRNYYIWWGGGLMYINNAYPAGSECDCYEGILRSCPAAPLSPLSISETRSSQSELMQQDGAVRIRIPVNSEGGISAAAPPTSP
;
A
#
# COMPACT_ATOMS: atom_id res chain seq x y z
N MET A 1 -36.43 44.76 -32.83
CA MET A 1 -36.53 43.71 -33.86
C MET A 1 -35.29 42.79 -33.90
N LYS A 2 -34.05 43.32 -33.90
CA LYS A 2 -32.80 42.51 -33.88
C LYS A 2 -32.58 41.68 -32.60
N VAL A 3 -33.05 42.13 -31.44
CA VAL A 3 -32.92 41.41 -30.15
C VAL A 3 -33.89 40.22 -30.06
N VAL A 4 -35.13 40.39 -30.52
CA VAL A 4 -36.13 39.31 -30.56
C VAL A 4 -35.73 38.22 -31.56
N LEU A 5 -35.11 38.60 -32.69
CA LEU A 5 -34.59 37.64 -33.67
C LEU A 5 -33.40 36.83 -33.14
N LYS A 6 -32.50 37.44 -32.34
CA LYS A 6 -31.39 36.74 -31.67
C LYS A 6 -31.87 35.74 -30.62
N ILE A 7 -32.85 36.12 -29.80
CA ILE A 7 -33.44 35.24 -28.78
C ILE A 7 -34.18 34.06 -29.43
N PHE A 8 -34.88 34.29 -30.54
CA PHE A 8 -35.55 33.24 -31.30
C PHE A 8 -34.56 32.29 -32.00
N PHE A 9 -33.41 32.80 -32.47
CA PHE A 9 -32.36 31.97 -33.08
C PHE A 9 -31.63 31.10 -32.05
N ILE A 10 -31.37 31.64 -30.84
CA ILE A 10 -30.81 30.88 -29.70
C ILE A 10 -31.79 29.79 -29.24
N LEU A 11 -33.09 30.10 -29.14
CA LEU A 11 -34.11 29.11 -28.75
C LEU A 11 -34.31 28.00 -29.79
N ILE A 12 -34.14 28.29 -31.09
CA ILE A 12 -34.21 27.28 -32.17
C ILE A 12 -32.95 26.39 -32.19
N ILE A 13 -31.77 26.95 -31.88
CA ILE A 13 -30.53 26.15 -31.73
C ILE A 13 -30.63 25.21 -30.51
N ILE A 14 -31.26 25.66 -29.42
CA ILE A 14 -31.50 24.83 -28.22
C ILE A 14 -32.47 23.65 -28.52
N PHE A 15 -33.40 23.78 -29.48
CA PHE A 15 -34.41 22.75 -29.77
C PHE A 15 -34.15 21.87 -31.01
N CYS A 16 -33.27 22.26 -31.94
CA CYS A 16 -33.07 21.53 -33.20
C CYS A 16 -31.72 20.83 -33.35
N VAL A 17 -30.77 21.01 -32.43
CA VAL A 17 -29.47 20.31 -32.48
C VAL A 17 -29.58 19.06 -31.61
N LYS A 18 -29.47 17.87 -32.23
CA LYS A 18 -29.18 16.62 -31.49
C LYS A 18 -27.99 16.89 -30.55
N PRO A 19 -27.91 16.30 -29.34
CA PRO A 19 -26.87 16.65 -28.39
C PRO A 19 -25.50 16.36 -29.00
N LEU A 20 -24.87 17.40 -29.54
CA LEU A 20 -23.45 17.42 -29.80
C LEU A 20 -22.81 17.60 -28.43
N PRO A 21 -21.81 16.79 -28.05
CA PRO A 21 -21.09 16.98 -26.80
C PRO A 21 -20.26 18.26 -26.92
N ASN A 22 -20.89 19.40 -26.63
CA ASN A 22 -20.30 20.72 -26.64
C ASN A 22 -20.30 21.22 -25.20
N TYR A 23 -19.26 20.87 -24.45
CA TYR A 23 -18.96 21.46 -23.16
C TYR A 23 -17.45 21.37 -22.96
N ALA A 24 -16.90 22.49 -22.49
CA ALA A 24 -15.55 22.68 -21.99
C ALA A 24 -15.06 21.51 -21.13
N LEU A 25 -13.74 21.28 -21.17
CA LEU A 25 -12.96 20.34 -20.37
C LEU A 25 -12.72 19.00 -21.06
N GLU A 26 -11.48 18.85 -21.54
CA GLU A 26 -11.03 17.70 -22.31
C GLU A 26 -10.74 16.50 -21.42
N VAL A 27 -11.84 15.81 -21.09
CA VAL A 27 -11.94 14.60 -20.26
C VAL A 27 -10.86 13.54 -20.55
N GLY A 28 -10.50 13.38 -21.84
CA GLY A 28 -9.52 12.39 -22.28
C GLY A 28 -8.10 12.65 -21.79
N THR A 29 -7.75 13.93 -21.58
CA THR A 29 -6.42 14.37 -21.14
C THR A 29 -6.19 14.03 -19.67
N HIS A 30 -7.12 14.41 -18.78
CA HIS A 30 -7.04 14.08 -17.35
C HIS A 30 -6.94 12.58 -17.10
N ARG A 31 -7.77 11.80 -17.81
CA ARG A 31 -7.73 10.33 -17.73
C ARG A 31 -6.33 9.79 -18.06
N ALA A 32 -5.68 10.35 -19.08
CA ALA A 32 -4.36 9.93 -19.53
C ALA A 32 -3.23 10.37 -18.58
N ILE A 33 -3.32 11.56 -17.99
CA ILE A 33 -2.36 12.03 -16.98
C ILE A 33 -2.46 11.14 -15.73
N ASN A 34 -3.66 10.91 -15.20
CA ASN A 34 -3.87 10.01 -14.06
C ASN A 34 -3.41 8.58 -14.35
N GLU A 35 -3.62 8.06 -15.56
CA GLU A 35 -3.08 6.76 -15.99
C GLU A 35 -1.55 6.76 -15.93
N ASN A 36 -0.91 7.79 -16.51
CA ASN A 36 0.55 7.91 -16.50
C ASN A 36 1.11 8.00 -15.07
N VAL A 37 0.47 8.78 -14.20
CA VAL A 37 0.90 8.94 -12.80
C VAL A 37 0.73 7.65 -11.99
N SER A 38 -0.37 6.94 -12.18
CA SER A 38 -0.66 5.73 -11.39
C SER A 38 0.08 4.48 -11.86
N THR A 39 0.57 4.44 -13.11
CA THR A 39 1.22 3.26 -13.70
C THR A 39 2.75 3.34 -13.76
N ASN A 40 3.34 4.49 -13.44
CA ASN A 40 4.79 4.69 -13.47
C ASN A 40 5.35 5.02 -12.09
N MET A 41 6.66 4.83 -11.93
CA MET A 41 7.40 5.36 -10.79
C MET A 41 7.77 6.81 -11.07
N LEU A 42 7.23 7.74 -10.28
CA LEU A 42 7.47 9.18 -10.40
C LEU A 42 7.81 9.75 -9.02
N ASN A 43 8.78 10.67 -8.95
CA ASN A 43 9.25 11.27 -7.68
C ASN A 43 9.65 10.21 -6.62
N ASP A 44 10.32 9.13 -7.03
CA ASP A 44 10.66 7.97 -6.18
C ASP A 44 9.47 7.19 -5.59
N PHE A 45 8.23 7.55 -5.94
CA PHE A 45 7.03 6.85 -5.52
C PHE A 45 6.49 5.94 -6.62
N SER A 46 6.10 4.72 -6.24
CA SER A 46 5.44 3.74 -7.10
C SER A 46 4.19 3.25 -6.40
N LEU A 47 3.02 3.58 -6.95
CA LEU A 47 1.74 3.11 -6.42
C LEU A 47 1.69 1.58 -6.41
N ASP A 48 2.18 0.91 -7.47
CA ASP A 48 2.21 -0.56 -7.55
C ASP A 48 3.00 -1.17 -6.39
N SER A 49 4.19 -0.62 -6.12
CA SER A 49 5.04 -1.07 -5.02
C SER A 49 4.39 -0.81 -3.65
N TYR A 50 3.75 0.34 -3.46
CA TYR A 50 3.01 0.65 -2.23
C TYR A 50 1.86 -0.34 -2.02
N LEU A 51 1.02 -0.56 -3.03
CA LEU A 51 -0.14 -1.47 -2.93
C LEU A 51 0.28 -2.91 -2.61
N LYS A 52 1.36 -3.40 -3.23
CA LYS A 52 1.92 -4.73 -2.96
C LYS A 52 2.48 -4.84 -1.54
N ASN A 53 3.33 -3.89 -1.15
CA ASN A 53 4.14 -4.00 0.06
C ASN A 53 3.43 -3.51 1.34
N GLN A 54 2.51 -2.55 1.22
CA GLN A 54 1.83 -1.91 2.38
C GLN A 54 0.36 -2.30 2.50
N LEU A 55 -0.30 -2.71 1.42
CA LEU A 55 -1.71 -3.14 1.44
C LEU A 55 -1.94 -4.63 1.13
N GLY A 56 -0.89 -5.36 0.73
CA GLY A 56 -1.00 -6.77 0.37
C GLY A 56 -1.84 -7.01 -0.89
N PHE A 57 -1.91 -6.05 -1.81
CA PHE A 57 -2.53 -6.24 -3.13
C PHE A 57 -1.52 -6.93 -4.03
N THR A 58 -1.57 -8.26 -4.13
CA THR A 58 -0.61 -9.07 -4.90
C THR A 58 -0.46 -8.61 -6.35
N ASN A 59 -1.58 -8.28 -7.02
CA ASN A 59 -1.58 -7.74 -8.38
C ASN A 59 -1.34 -6.22 -8.47
N GLY A 60 -1.02 -5.57 -7.33
CA GLY A 60 -0.73 -4.14 -7.22
C GLY A 60 -1.77 -3.26 -7.90
N ILE A 61 -1.33 -2.43 -8.84
CA ILE A 61 -2.24 -1.54 -9.59
C ILE A 61 -3.23 -2.28 -10.50
N ASN A 62 -2.97 -3.54 -10.82
CA ASN A 62 -3.86 -4.39 -11.62
C ASN A 62 -4.93 -5.12 -10.79
N LYS A 63 -4.93 -4.98 -9.46
CA LYS A 63 -6.00 -5.52 -8.62
C LYS A 63 -7.36 -4.98 -9.09
N GLU A 64 -8.28 -5.88 -9.42
CA GLU A 64 -9.65 -5.51 -9.74
C GLU A 64 -10.44 -5.23 -8.46
N LEU A 65 -11.16 -4.11 -8.46
CA LEU A 65 -12.04 -3.68 -7.38
C LEU A 65 -13.41 -3.36 -7.95
N LYS A 66 -14.45 -3.74 -7.20
CA LYS A 66 -15.84 -3.58 -7.61
C LYS A 66 -16.55 -2.53 -6.75
N TYR A 67 -17.10 -1.50 -7.39
CA TYR A 67 -18.04 -0.57 -6.78
C TYR A 67 -19.34 -0.50 -7.60
N ASP A 68 -19.49 0.45 -8.53
CA ASP A 68 -20.58 0.48 -9.51
C ASP A 68 -20.22 -0.28 -10.80
N LYS A 69 -18.92 -0.46 -11.04
CA LYS A 69 -18.31 -1.28 -12.08
C LYS A 69 -17.13 -2.05 -11.48
N THR A 70 -16.62 -3.01 -12.22
CA THR A 70 -15.31 -3.61 -11.95
C THR A 70 -14.25 -2.87 -12.76
N ARG A 71 -13.20 -2.42 -12.09
CA ARG A 71 -12.05 -1.71 -12.65
C ARG A 71 -10.79 -2.10 -11.90
N LYS A 72 -9.64 -2.01 -12.57
CA LYS A 72 -8.33 -2.06 -11.92
C LYS A 72 -8.11 -0.82 -11.06
N VAL A 73 -7.19 -0.87 -10.10
CA VAL A 73 -6.86 0.28 -9.25
C VAL A 73 -6.44 1.49 -10.07
N TRP A 74 -5.54 1.34 -11.04
CA TRP A 74 -5.11 2.45 -11.89
C TRP A 74 -6.28 3.01 -12.73
N GLU A 75 -7.21 2.15 -13.18
CA GLU A 75 -8.39 2.59 -13.91
C GLU A 75 -9.33 3.43 -13.05
N TRP A 76 -9.44 3.16 -11.74
CA TRP A 76 -10.24 4.00 -10.84
C TRP A 76 -9.66 5.42 -10.69
N LEU A 77 -8.33 5.56 -10.64
CA LEU A 77 -7.66 6.87 -10.64
C LEU A 77 -7.89 7.59 -11.97
N SER A 78 -7.69 6.89 -13.09
CA SER A 78 -7.96 7.42 -14.44
C SER A 78 -9.42 7.85 -14.63
N ASP A 79 -10.37 6.97 -14.31
CA ASP A 79 -11.80 7.26 -14.38
C ASP A 79 -12.18 8.41 -13.43
N GLY A 80 -11.52 8.55 -12.27
CA GLY A 80 -11.66 9.69 -11.38
C GLY A 80 -11.32 11.02 -12.06
N GLY A 81 -10.25 11.06 -12.85
CA GLY A 81 -9.88 12.26 -13.60
C GLY A 81 -10.95 12.68 -14.61
N GLU A 82 -11.60 11.72 -15.26
CA GLU A 82 -12.74 11.98 -16.16
C GLU A 82 -14.03 12.36 -15.39
N TYR A 83 -14.27 11.75 -14.23
CA TYR A 83 -15.52 11.92 -13.49
C TYR A 83 -15.63 13.25 -12.74
N GLU A 84 -14.54 14.02 -12.60
CA GLU A 84 -14.64 15.38 -12.06
C GLU A 84 -15.39 16.29 -13.05
N ASP A 85 -15.11 16.22 -14.35
CA ASP A 85 -15.89 16.92 -15.39
C ASP A 85 -17.21 16.24 -15.74
N LYS A 86 -17.16 14.92 -15.90
CA LYS A 86 -18.25 14.13 -16.45
C LYS A 86 -18.66 13.01 -15.50
N PRO A 87 -19.20 13.36 -14.32
CA PRO A 87 -19.62 12.37 -13.34
C PRO A 87 -20.70 11.45 -13.93
N PRO A 88 -20.67 10.14 -13.58
CA PRO A 88 -21.63 9.19 -14.11
C PRO A 88 -23.03 9.47 -13.54
N ARG A 89 -24.05 9.37 -14.42
CA ARG A 89 -25.49 9.46 -14.06
C ARG A 89 -25.95 10.82 -13.53
N THR A 90 -25.22 11.88 -13.81
CA THR A 90 -25.59 13.27 -13.48
C THR A 90 -25.56 14.14 -14.72
N LEU A 91 -26.07 15.37 -14.62
CA LEU A 91 -25.83 16.36 -15.67
C LEU A 91 -24.32 16.59 -15.75
N PRO A 92 -23.69 16.34 -16.90
CA PRO A 92 -22.27 16.61 -17.08
C PRO A 92 -21.92 18.07 -16.75
N TYR A 93 -20.68 18.31 -16.31
CA TYR A 93 -20.08 19.65 -16.14
C TYR A 93 -20.66 20.52 -15.02
N VAL A 94 -21.52 19.97 -14.15
CA VAL A 94 -22.04 20.70 -12.97
C VAL A 94 -20.95 20.98 -11.94
N ARG A 95 -19.88 20.20 -11.94
CA ARG A 95 -18.74 20.33 -11.00
C ARG A 95 -17.71 21.35 -11.48
N SER A 96 -17.57 21.49 -12.80
CA SER A 96 -16.63 22.35 -13.53
C SER A 96 -16.60 23.81 -13.10
N VAL A 97 -17.71 24.34 -12.57
CA VAL A 97 -17.72 25.70 -12.00
C VAL A 97 -16.74 25.88 -10.84
N ASN A 98 -16.30 24.79 -10.19
CA ASN A 98 -15.36 24.82 -9.06
C ASN A 98 -13.92 24.47 -9.45
N HIS A 99 -13.60 24.41 -10.75
CA HIS A 99 -12.26 24.03 -11.22
C HIS A 99 -11.28 25.21 -11.26
N PHE A 100 -11.83 26.42 -11.12
CA PHE A 100 -11.08 27.67 -11.23
C PHE A 100 -10.43 28.07 -9.89
N HIS A 101 -9.22 28.62 -9.99
CA HIS A 101 -8.55 29.29 -8.86
C HIS A 101 -7.66 30.44 -9.33
N ASN A 102 -8.02 31.67 -8.96
CA ASN A 102 -7.20 32.86 -9.19
C ASN A 102 -6.27 33.12 -7.98
N PRO A 103 -4.94 32.87 -8.11
CA PRO A 103 -3.99 32.99 -7.00
C PRO A 103 -3.76 34.43 -6.53
N LEU A 104 -4.27 35.44 -7.26
CA LEU A 104 -4.15 36.85 -6.87
C LEU A 104 -5.31 37.33 -5.98
N LYS A 105 -6.26 36.47 -5.65
CA LYS A 105 -7.44 36.79 -4.85
C LYS A 105 -7.42 36.03 -3.53
N ALA A 106 -8.15 36.56 -2.54
CA ALA A 106 -8.42 35.79 -1.32
C ALA A 106 -9.20 34.51 -1.67
N TRP A 107 -8.94 33.39 -0.98
CA TRP A 107 -9.44 32.07 -1.37
C TRP A 107 -10.97 31.93 -1.38
N ASN A 108 -11.70 32.78 -0.65
CA ASN A 108 -13.17 32.86 -0.71
C ASN A 108 -13.70 33.58 -1.96
N GLU A 109 -12.83 34.28 -2.70
CA GLU A 109 -13.12 35.05 -3.92
C GLU A 109 -12.26 34.58 -5.11
N ALA A 110 -11.43 33.55 -4.91
CA ALA A 110 -10.51 33.03 -5.91
C ALA A 110 -11.17 32.03 -6.87
N GLY A 111 -12.43 31.64 -6.66
CA GLY A 111 -13.14 30.74 -7.57
C GLY A 111 -13.62 31.43 -8.85
N LEU A 112 -14.42 30.69 -9.64
CA LEU A 112 -15.06 31.25 -10.82
C LEU A 112 -16.04 32.36 -10.44
N TYR A 113 -15.86 33.54 -11.01
CA TYR A 113 -16.79 34.65 -10.94
C TYR A 113 -16.89 35.32 -12.31
N ASP A 114 -17.68 34.71 -13.19
CA ASP A 114 -17.92 35.14 -14.56
C ASP A 114 -19.38 34.84 -14.95
N VAL A 115 -19.64 34.23 -16.13
CA VAL A 115 -20.98 33.78 -16.55
C VAL A 115 -21.59 32.81 -15.53
N PHE A 116 -20.75 32.05 -14.83
CA PHE A 116 -21.11 31.18 -13.72
C PHE A 116 -20.35 31.57 -12.45
N GLN A 117 -20.77 31.00 -11.32
CA GLN A 117 -20.11 31.17 -10.03
C GLN A 117 -19.81 29.82 -9.41
N GLY A 118 -18.61 29.67 -8.86
CA GLY A 118 -18.19 28.48 -8.15
C GLY A 118 -17.14 28.76 -7.09
N LYS A 119 -16.93 27.78 -6.21
CA LYS A 119 -15.89 27.87 -5.18
C LYS A 119 -14.52 27.74 -5.84
N SER A 120 -13.50 28.28 -5.18
CA SER A 120 -12.13 28.02 -5.59
C SER A 120 -11.81 26.52 -5.56
N SER A 121 -11.09 26.02 -6.57
CA SER A 121 -10.64 24.63 -6.63
C SER A 121 -9.81 24.21 -5.41
N VAL A 122 -9.01 25.13 -4.84
CA VAL A 122 -8.29 24.94 -3.56
C VAL A 122 -9.22 24.58 -2.41
N VAL A 123 -10.36 25.26 -2.29
CA VAL A 123 -11.36 25.02 -1.24
C VAL A 123 -12.21 23.79 -1.58
N TRP A 124 -12.56 23.62 -2.85
CA TRP A 124 -13.35 22.51 -3.36
C TRP A 124 -12.64 21.15 -3.23
N ALA A 125 -11.31 21.11 -3.35
CA ALA A 125 -10.52 19.90 -3.17
C ALA A 125 -10.56 19.38 -1.72
N GLN A 126 -10.77 20.26 -0.74
CA GLN A 126 -10.65 19.95 0.68
C GLN A 126 -11.87 19.22 1.22
N ASP A 127 -13.05 19.83 1.02
CA ASP A 127 -14.34 19.35 1.50
C ASP A 127 -15.46 19.73 0.52
N GLN A 128 -16.22 18.74 0.08
CA GLN A 128 -17.36 18.87 -0.82
C GLN A 128 -18.65 18.43 -0.13
N SER A 129 -18.74 18.50 1.20
CA SER A 129 -19.91 18.11 1.98
C SER A 129 -21.22 18.79 1.56
N SER A 130 -21.15 19.96 0.92
CA SER A 130 -22.30 20.64 0.30
C SER A 130 -22.76 20.03 -1.04
N ALA A 131 -21.97 19.14 -1.65
CA ALA A 131 -22.26 18.51 -2.93
C ALA A 131 -23.37 17.47 -2.77
N THR A 132 -24.40 17.59 -3.60
CA THR A 132 -25.48 16.60 -3.62
C THR A 132 -25.14 15.45 -4.56
N ILE A 133 -25.83 14.32 -4.41
CA ILE A 133 -25.75 13.20 -5.36
C ILE A 133 -26.08 13.67 -6.80
N ALA A 134 -27.01 14.63 -6.94
CA ALA A 134 -27.37 15.20 -8.24
C ALA A 134 -26.22 15.97 -8.92
N ASN A 135 -25.23 16.42 -8.13
CA ASN A 135 -24.03 17.14 -8.58
C ASN A 135 -22.78 16.25 -8.59
N GLY A 136 -22.96 14.92 -8.61
CA GLY A 136 -21.87 13.95 -8.69
C GLY A 136 -21.40 13.41 -7.34
N GLY A 137 -21.85 13.96 -6.21
CA GLY A 137 -21.48 13.55 -4.85
C GLY A 137 -20.19 14.18 -4.32
N ASP A 138 -19.80 13.80 -3.10
CA ASP A 138 -18.58 14.26 -2.43
C ASP A 138 -17.41 13.29 -2.72
N TRP A 139 -16.36 13.83 -3.32
CA TRP A 139 -15.11 13.15 -3.67
C TRP A 139 -13.89 13.95 -3.23
N SER A 140 -14.07 14.79 -2.22
CA SER A 140 -13.02 15.61 -1.62
C SER A 140 -11.89 14.79 -1.02
N TRP A 141 -10.79 15.44 -0.68
CA TRP A 141 -9.67 14.83 0.03
C TRP A 141 -10.07 14.23 1.37
N VAL A 142 -10.89 14.94 2.17
CA VAL A 142 -11.42 14.40 3.44
C VAL A 142 -12.20 13.12 3.17
N LYS A 143 -13.01 13.09 2.11
CA LYS A 143 -13.77 11.90 1.75
C LYS A 143 -12.90 10.76 1.23
N ALA A 144 -11.83 11.06 0.50
CA ALA A 144 -10.83 10.08 0.09
C ALA A 144 -10.16 9.42 1.31
N ARG A 145 -9.75 10.22 2.31
CA ARG A 145 -9.20 9.73 3.59
C ARG A 145 -10.18 8.84 4.36
N GLU A 146 -11.44 9.27 4.46
CA GLU A 146 -12.48 8.49 5.12
C GLU A 146 -12.74 7.17 4.40
N ASN A 147 -12.85 7.17 3.07
CA ASN A 147 -13.02 5.95 2.28
C ASN A 147 -11.84 4.99 2.48
N PHE A 148 -10.60 5.49 2.56
CA PHE A 148 -9.42 4.66 2.78
C PHE A 148 -9.43 4.01 4.17
N HIS A 149 -9.81 4.78 5.20
CA HIS A 149 -9.98 4.24 6.55
C HIS A 149 -11.07 3.17 6.61
N ILE A 150 -12.24 3.42 6.01
CA ILE A 150 -13.31 2.43 5.93
C ILE A 150 -12.85 1.18 5.19
N ALA A 151 -12.08 1.32 4.11
CA ALA A 151 -11.58 0.18 3.35
C ALA A 151 -10.68 -0.74 4.20
N LEU A 152 -9.89 -0.16 5.11
CA LEU A 152 -9.03 -0.89 6.03
C LEU A 152 -9.83 -1.48 7.21
N THR A 153 -10.59 -0.65 7.92
CA THR A 153 -11.16 -0.97 9.24
C THR A 153 -12.63 -1.39 9.18
N GLY A 154 -13.33 -1.08 8.09
CA GLY A 154 -14.77 -1.23 7.98
C GLY A 154 -15.57 -0.14 8.71
N LYS A 155 -14.89 0.85 9.31
CA LYS A 155 -15.51 1.91 10.13
C LYS A 155 -15.32 3.29 9.51
N ASP A 156 -16.35 4.12 9.65
CA ASP A 156 -16.27 5.54 9.30
C ASP A 156 -15.43 6.34 10.33
N PHE A 157 -15.22 7.63 10.08
CA PHE A 157 -14.43 8.47 10.99
C PHE A 157 -15.06 8.66 12.39
N ASN A 158 -16.36 8.38 12.54
CA ASN A 158 -17.08 8.41 13.82
C ASN A 158 -17.02 7.05 14.55
N GLY A 159 -16.37 6.03 13.97
CA GLY A 159 -16.25 4.69 14.53
C GLY A 159 -17.45 3.78 14.26
N ASN A 160 -18.41 4.20 13.43
CA ASN A 160 -19.55 3.36 13.06
C ASN A 160 -19.11 2.31 12.05
N VAL A 161 -19.53 1.06 12.22
CA VAL A 161 -19.29 0.00 11.23
C VAL A 161 -20.19 0.24 10.02
N VAL A 162 -19.57 0.48 8.86
CA VAL A 162 -20.24 0.77 7.57
C VAL A 162 -19.85 -0.21 6.46
N ALA A 163 -18.88 -1.10 6.71
CA ALA A 163 -18.51 -2.22 5.85
C ALA A 163 -18.09 -3.42 6.71
N SER A 164 -18.82 -4.53 6.59
CA SER A 164 -18.60 -5.75 7.40
C SER A 164 -18.02 -6.91 6.59
N THR A 165 -18.11 -6.85 5.26
CA THR A 165 -17.62 -7.89 4.36
C THR A 165 -16.41 -7.43 3.55
N GLN A 166 -15.61 -8.38 3.04
CA GLN A 166 -14.49 -8.08 2.15
C GLN A 166 -14.95 -7.29 0.92
N ALA A 167 -16.06 -7.68 0.30
CA ALA A 167 -16.58 -7.01 -0.89
C ALA A 167 -16.98 -5.55 -0.61
N GLU A 168 -17.57 -5.27 0.55
CA GLU A 168 -17.89 -3.89 0.96
C GLU A 168 -16.62 -3.07 1.20
N LYS A 169 -15.61 -3.63 1.89
CA LYS A 169 -14.32 -2.97 2.11
C LYS A 169 -13.59 -2.69 0.79
N GLU A 170 -13.56 -3.65 -0.14
CA GLU A 170 -12.99 -3.48 -1.49
C GLU A 170 -13.72 -2.39 -2.30
N ALA A 171 -15.03 -2.22 -2.12
CA ALA A 171 -15.76 -1.11 -2.73
C ALA A 171 -15.32 0.26 -2.17
N TYR A 172 -14.90 0.35 -0.90
CA TYR A 172 -14.34 1.57 -0.34
C TYR A 172 -12.91 1.85 -0.79
N PHE A 173 -12.11 0.80 -1.08
CA PHE A 173 -10.84 0.99 -1.82
C PHE A 173 -11.10 1.60 -3.20
N ALA A 174 -12.06 1.07 -3.98
CA ALA A 174 -12.43 1.65 -5.28
C ALA A 174 -12.84 3.13 -5.17
N LYS A 175 -13.66 3.48 -4.18
CA LYS A 175 -14.05 4.87 -3.91
C LYS A 175 -12.85 5.76 -3.53
N THR A 176 -11.88 5.22 -2.79
CA THR A 176 -10.64 5.93 -2.44
C THR A 176 -9.87 6.33 -3.69
N PHE A 177 -9.58 5.37 -4.57
CA PHE A 177 -8.82 5.61 -5.79
C PHE A 177 -9.55 6.57 -6.74
N ARG A 178 -10.87 6.43 -6.87
CA ARG A 178 -11.69 7.40 -7.60
C ARG A 178 -11.59 8.81 -7.02
N ALA A 179 -11.74 8.96 -5.70
CA ALA A 179 -11.69 10.26 -5.04
C ALA A 179 -10.32 10.94 -5.23
N VAL A 180 -9.23 10.20 -5.04
CA VAL A 180 -7.87 10.70 -5.30
C VAL A 180 -7.73 11.16 -6.75
N GLY A 181 -8.22 10.38 -7.72
CA GLY A 181 -8.19 10.76 -9.14
C GLY A 181 -8.97 12.04 -9.46
N GLN A 182 -10.11 12.26 -8.79
CA GLN A 182 -10.89 13.50 -8.90
C GLN A 182 -10.18 14.72 -8.28
N VAL A 183 -9.40 14.53 -7.21
CA VAL A 183 -8.58 15.61 -6.64
C VAL A 183 -7.35 15.91 -7.53
N MET A 184 -6.73 14.90 -8.14
CA MET A 184 -5.65 15.09 -9.12
C MET A 184 -6.10 15.93 -10.31
N HIS A 185 -7.33 15.73 -10.79
CA HIS A 185 -7.91 16.56 -11.85
C HIS A 185 -7.90 18.06 -11.50
N LEU A 186 -8.23 18.45 -10.27
CA LEU A 186 -8.20 19.86 -9.85
C LEU A 186 -6.77 20.46 -9.84
N VAL A 187 -5.75 19.62 -9.62
CA VAL A 187 -4.34 20.03 -9.75
C VAL A 187 -3.97 20.22 -11.22
N GLU A 188 -4.49 19.37 -12.11
CA GLU A 188 -4.28 19.45 -13.55
C GLU A 188 -4.94 20.69 -14.15
N ASP A 189 -6.18 21.01 -13.77
CA ASP A 189 -6.87 22.23 -14.18
C ASP A 189 -6.18 23.49 -13.70
N ALA A 190 -5.56 23.45 -12.51
CA ALA A 190 -4.74 24.55 -12.03
C ALA A 190 -3.45 24.78 -12.88
N SER A 191 -3.12 23.88 -13.82
CA SER A 191 -2.09 24.13 -14.84
C SER A 191 -2.62 24.85 -16.08
N VAL A 192 -3.94 24.89 -16.28
CA VAL A 192 -4.56 25.46 -17.49
C VAL A 192 -4.76 26.97 -17.30
N PRO A 193 -4.24 27.83 -18.21
CA PRO A 193 -4.30 29.28 -18.03
C PRO A 193 -5.72 29.82 -17.83
N ALA A 194 -6.72 29.29 -18.54
CA ALA A 194 -8.10 29.75 -18.44
C ALA A 194 -8.69 29.55 -17.02
N HIS A 195 -8.39 28.41 -16.40
CA HIS A 195 -8.86 28.04 -15.07
C HIS A 195 -8.28 28.89 -13.95
N VAL A 196 -7.08 29.42 -14.16
CA VAL A 196 -6.41 30.27 -13.16
C VAL A 196 -6.58 31.76 -13.45
N ARG A 197 -7.19 32.11 -14.59
CA ARG A 197 -7.42 33.48 -15.04
C ARG A 197 -8.90 33.84 -15.16
N ASN A 198 -9.77 33.11 -14.46
CA ASN A 198 -11.21 33.39 -14.40
C ASN A 198 -11.84 33.53 -15.79
N ASP A 199 -11.40 32.70 -16.75
CA ASP A 199 -11.79 32.79 -18.16
C ASP A 199 -12.76 31.64 -18.49
N SER A 200 -14.07 31.93 -18.45
CA SER A 200 -15.09 30.89 -18.65
C SER A 200 -15.35 30.63 -20.13
N HIS A 201 -15.16 29.38 -20.56
CA HIS A 201 -15.13 29.02 -21.97
C HIS A 201 -16.20 27.98 -22.32
N ILE A 202 -17.48 28.39 -22.35
CA ILE A 202 -18.63 27.48 -22.59
C ILE A 202 -18.58 26.76 -23.96
N ALA A 203 -17.88 27.36 -24.94
CA ALA A 203 -17.80 26.88 -26.31
C ALA A 203 -16.54 26.05 -26.63
N GLY A 204 -15.72 25.71 -25.62
CA GLY A 204 -14.39 25.12 -25.77
C GLY A 204 -13.27 26.13 -25.50
N ASP A 205 -12.11 25.64 -25.08
CA ASP A 205 -10.87 26.41 -24.86
C ASP A 205 -9.81 25.95 -25.88
N GLY A 206 -9.17 26.90 -26.57
CA GLY A 206 -8.26 26.57 -27.66
C GLY A 206 -7.07 25.70 -27.23
N TYR A 207 -6.56 25.91 -26.00
CA TYR A 207 -5.45 25.15 -25.47
C TYR A 207 -5.88 23.72 -25.10
N GLU A 208 -6.97 23.55 -24.36
CA GLU A 208 -7.50 22.23 -24.01
C GLU A 208 -7.82 21.41 -25.27
N ASP A 209 -8.58 21.99 -26.22
CA ASP A 209 -8.97 21.34 -27.48
C ASP A 209 -7.73 20.88 -28.26
N TRP A 210 -6.67 21.71 -28.31
CA TRP A 210 -5.42 21.37 -28.98
C TRP A 210 -4.66 20.25 -28.25
N VAL A 211 -4.64 20.24 -26.92
CA VAL A 211 -4.00 19.19 -26.13
C VAL A 211 -4.71 17.85 -26.35
N GLU A 212 -6.05 17.82 -26.36
CA GLU A 212 -6.82 16.60 -26.67
C GLU A 212 -6.58 16.14 -28.11
N TYR A 213 -6.60 17.07 -29.06
CA TYR A 213 -6.29 16.76 -30.45
C TYR A 213 -4.90 16.12 -30.57
N THR A 214 -3.91 16.67 -29.87
CA THR A 214 -2.53 16.16 -29.83
C THR A 214 -2.47 14.79 -29.15
N ARG A 215 -3.16 14.60 -28.03
CA ARG A 215 -3.26 13.30 -27.34
C ARG A 215 -3.83 12.21 -28.24
N THR A 216 -4.83 12.54 -29.05
CA THR A 216 -5.53 11.57 -29.91
C THR A 216 -4.80 11.33 -31.24
N ASN A 217 -4.30 12.38 -31.89
CA ASN A 217 -3.74 12.34 -33.25
C ASN A 217 -2.21 12.34 -33.30
N ASN A 218 -1.53 12.89 -32.29
CA ASN A 218 -0.06 12.92 -32.18
C ASN A 218 0.42 12.37 -30.83
N LYS A 219 0.09 11.10 -30.58
CA LYS A 219 0.39 10.38 -29.34
C LYS A 219 1.86 10.45 -28.92
N THR A 220 2.78 10.49 -29.89
CA THR A 220 4.23 10.58 -29.63
C THR A 220 4.57 11.92 -29.00
N LEU A 221 4.05 13.03 -29.54
CA LEU A 221 4.24 14.36 -28.98
C LEU A 221 3.62 14.47 -27.58
N PHE A 222 2.37 14.03 -27.42
CA PHE A 222 1.72 14.06 -26.10
C PHE A 222 2.50 13.27 -25.03
N LYS A 223 2.95 12.06 -25.36
CA LYS A 223 3.79 11.25 -24.45
C LYS A 223 5.12 11.94 -24.13
N SER A 224 5.68 12.70 -25.06
CA SER A 224 6.93 13.43 -24.81
C SER A 224 6.77 14.51 -23.74
N PHE A 225 5.60 15.14 -23.63
CA PHE A 225 5.31 16.09 -22.56
C PHE A 225 5.25 15.44 -21.17
N MET A 226 4.78 14.20 -21.08
CA MET A 226 4.69 13.47 -19.81
C MET A 226 6.00 12.77 -19.40
N ALA A 227 7.01 12.74 -20.29
CA ALA A 227 8.22 11.95 -20.10
C ALA A 227 9.22 12.56 -19.10
N ALA A 228 9.12 13.86 -18.80
CA ALA A 228 10.02 14.57 -17.90
C ALA A 228 9.23 15.46 -16.93
N PRO A 229 8.54 14.86 -15.93
CA PRO A 229 7.68 15.59 -15.01
C PRO A 229 8.48 16.61 -14.17
N VAL A 230 7.83 17.71 -13.84
CA VAL A 230 8.36 18.77 -12.96
C VAL A 230 7.54 18.76 -11.68
N SER A 231 8.15 18.42 -10.55
CA SER A 231 7.45 18.34 -9.26
C SER A 231 7.62 19.59 -8.41
N PHE A 232 6.86 19.67 -7.32
CA PHE A 232 6.96 20.72 -6.32
C PHE A 232 7.91 20.30 -5.18
N ASP A 233 8.43 21.30 -4.47
CA ASP A 233 9.23 21.10 -3.28
C ASP A 233 8.30 20.76 -2.09
N PRO A 234 8.50 19.63 -1.39
CA PRO A 234 7.66 19.25 -0.26
C PRO A 234 7.55 20.31 0.86
N SER A 235 8.49 21.25 0.96
CA SER A 235 8.44 22.36 1.92
C SER A 235 7.20 23.23 1.77
N ILE A 236 6.61 23.33 0.56
CA ILE A 236 5.36 24.11 0.38
C ILE A 236 4.21 23.52 1.20
N LEU A 237 4.24 22.22 1.50
CA LEU A 237 3.23 21.54 2.33
C LEU A 237 3.38 21.86 3.82
N THR A 238 4.48 22.51 4.22
CA THR A 238 4.73 22.91 5.61
C THR A 238 4.36 24.36 5.91
N GLU A 239 3.95 25.10 4.89
CA GLU A 239 3.58 26.51 4.99
C GLU A 239 2.34 26.75 5.87
N THR A 240 2.18 27.99 6.33
CA THR A 240 1.05 28.37 7.20
C THR A 240 -0.28 28.07 6.53
N LEU A 241 -1.17 27.31 7.18
CA LEU A 241 -2.43 26.86 6.62
C LEU A 241 -3.48 27.99 6.57
N ASN A 242 -4.35 27.97 5.55
CA ASN A 242 -5.48 28.89 5.43
C ASN A 242 -6.72 28.28 6.13
N PRO A 243 -7.46 29.03 6.95
CA PRO A 243 -8.67 28.51 7.62
C PRO A 243 -9.75 27.97 6.67
N LEU A 244 -9.81 28.45 5.42
CA LEU A 244 -10.78 28.01 4.41
C LEU A 244 -10.40 26.68 3.74
N ALA A 245 -9.12 26.31 3.78
CA ALA A 245 -8.57 25.09 3.20
C ALA A 245 -7.40 24.64 4.09
N PRO A 246 -7.72 24.03 5.25
CA PRO A 246 -6.77 23.79 6.32
C PRO A 246 -5.87 22.57 6.08
N LEU A 247 -6.02 21.83 4.98
CA LEU A 247 -5.13 20.71 4.66
C LEU A 247 -3.98 21.17 3.75
N PRO A 248 -2.75 20.65 3.96
CA PRO A 248 -1.55 21.02 3.19
C PRO A 248 -1.68 20.91 1.67
N ILE A 249 -2.53 20.02 1.15
CA ILE A 249 -2.74 19.84 -0.29
C ILE A 249 -3.15 21.13 -1.02
N ALA A 250 -3.71 22.12 -0.31
CA ALA A 250 -4.00 23.44 -0.87
C ALA A 250 -2.77 24.08 -1.52
N ARG A 251 -1.59 23.83 -0.93
CA ARG A 251 -0.32 24.41 -1.35
C ARG A 251 0.20 23.87 -2.67
N ILE A 252 -0.27 22.68 -3.09
CA ILE A 252 0.05 22.10 -4.40
C ILE A 252 -0.56 22.98 -5.51
N ILE A 253 -1.78 23.49 -5.30
CA ILE A 253 -2.45 24.41 -6.22
C ILE A 253 -1.95 25.85 -6.02
N ASP A 254 -1.92 26.33 -4.77
CA ASP A 254 -1.53 27.71 -4.42
C ASP A 254 -0.66 27.74 -3.15
N ALA A 255 0.65 27.92 -3.34
CA ALA A 255 1.63 28.06 -2.27
C ALA A 255 1.54 29.42 -1.57
N ASN A 256 0.72 30.35 -2.07
CA ASN A 256 0.55 31.73 -1.59
C ASN A 256 1.87 32.50 -1.55
N ALA A 257 2.68 32.31 -2.58
CA ALA A 257 3.99 32.91 -2.79
C ALA A 257 3.95 34.03 -3.85
N TYR A 258 3.05 33.95 -4.83
CA TYR A 258 2.88 34.90 -5.92
C TYR A 258 1.87 36.00 -5.57
N ASN A 259 2.40 37.18 -5.24
CA ASN A 259 1.62 38.36 -4.84
C ASN A 259 1.84 39.57 -5.74
N THR A 260 2.07 39.35 -7.06
CA THR A 260 2.45 40.29 -8.14
C THR A 260 3.94 40.38 -8.53
N ASN A 261 4.79 39.46 -8.06
CA ASN A 261 6.15 39.29 -8.59
C ASN A 261 6.27 38.00 -9.41
N PRO A 262 6.18 38.03 -10.75
CA PRO A 262 6.14 36.82 -11.56
C PRO A 262 7.48 36.07 -11.58
N ASN A 263 8.60 36.74 -11.27
CA ASN A 263 9.92 36.09 -11.23
C ASN A 263 10.00 34.99 -10.17
N ILE A 264 9.16 35.07 -9.12
CA ILE A 264 9.10 34.02 -8.09
C ILE A 264 8.70 32.66 -8.66
N THR A 265 7.93 32.64 -9.76
CA THR A 265 7.48 31.41 -10.44
C THR A 265 8.59 30.63 -11.11
N THR A 266 9.77 31.25 -11.28
CA THR A 266 10.97 30.59 -11.79
C THR A 266 11.89 30.05 -10.68
N ASN A 267 11.55 30.32 -9.41
CA ASN A 267 12.32 29.83 -8.27
C ASN A 267 12.21 28.31 -8.16
N LYS A 268 13.35 27.67 -7.93
CA LYS A 268 13.46 26.23 -7.75
C LYS A 268 14.48 25.92 -6.68
N ASN A 269 14.25 24.82 -5.98
CA ASN A 269 15.25 24.19 -5.14
C ASN A 269 15.89 23.05 -5.92
N CYS A 270 17.19 23.18 -6.19
CA CYS A 270 17.95 22.21 -6.97
C CYS A 270 18.94 21.46 -6.09
N SER A 271 19.04 20.14 -6.27
CA SER A 271 20.00 19.30 -5.55
C SER A 271 20.66 18.27 -6.46
N VAL A 272 21.89 17.88 -6.11
CA VAL A 272 22.73 16.89 -6.83
C VAL A 272 22.49 15.44 -6.39
N THR A 273 21.56 15.18 -5.46
CA THR A 273 21.54 13.93 -4.67
C THR A 273 20.57 12.83 -5.10
N LYS A 274 19.84 12.96 -6.20
CA LYS A 274 18.95 11.89 -6.72
C LYS A 274 18.87 11.96 -8.25
N SER A 275 18.62 10.84 -8.94
CA SER A 275 18.67 10.76 -10.41
C SER A 275 17.29 10.88 -11.06
N ILE A 276 16.86 12.08 -11.44
CA ILE A 276 15.91 12.34 -12.55
C ILE A 276 16.36 13.64 -13.23
N ILE A 277 16.35 13.66 -14.55
CA ILE A 277 16.82 14.78 -15.37
C ILE A 277 15.65 15.74 -15.58
N CYS A 278 15.71 16.96 -15.05
CA CYS A 278 14.83 18.06 -15.46
C CYS A 278 15.24 18.53 -16.87
N SER A 279 14.87 17.78 -17.91
CA SER A 279 15.29 18.06 -19.29
C SER A 279 14.41 19.09 -20.02
N SER A 280 13.23 19.42 -19.48
CA SER A 280 12.24 20.29 -20.12
C SER A 280 12.29 21.76 -19.67
N ASP A 281 13.08 22.08 -18.65
CA ASP A 281 13.19 23.44 -18.13
C ASP A 281 14.56 24.04 -18.46
N SER A 282 14.55 25.08 -19.31
CA SER A 282 15.77 25.71 -19.85
C SER A 282 16.72 26.29 -18.80
N ASN A 283 16.25 26.44 -17.55
CA ASN A 283 17.01 26.99 -16.42
C ASN A 283 17.50 25.94 -15.42
N CYS A 284 17.35 24.64 -15.69
CA CYS A 284 17.86 23.60 -14.79
C CYS A 284 19.35 23.28 -15.05
N PRO A 285 20.22 23.28 -14.02
CA PRO A 285 21.60 22.80 -14.16
C PRO A 285 21.62 21.34 -14.61
N THR A 286 22.58 21.00 -15.49
CA THR A 286 22.75 19.63 -15.98
C THR A 286 23.16 18.72 -14.81
N ASN A 287 22.44 17.62 -14.59
CA ASN A 287 22.62 16.66 -13.48
C ASN A 287 22.07 17.09 -12.10
N GLU A 288 21.17 18.06 -12.02
CA GLU A 288 20.44 18.40 -10.80
C GLU A 288 18.95 18.05 -10.93
N ILE A 289 18.32 17.63 -9.83
CA ILE A 289 16.86 17.62 -9.69
C ILE A 289 16.46 18.98 -9.14
N CYS A 290 15.69 19.74 -9.90
CA CYS A 290 15.05 20.96 -9.45
C CYS A 290 13.55 20.73 -9.21
N VAL A 291 13.08 21.14 -8.04
CA VAL A 291 11.66 21.14 -7.68
C VAL A 291 11.17 22.57 -7.49
N SER A 292 9.92 22.82 -7.89
CA SER A 292 9.29 24.13 -7.85
C SER A 292 8.83 24.49 -6.43
N THR A 293 9.12 25.71 -5.97
CA THR A 293 8.68 26.18 -4.64
C THR A 293 7.35 26.95 -4.70
N ILE A 294 6.58 26.76 -5.77
CA ILE A 294 5.40 27.56 -6.13
C ILE A 294 4.23 26.63 -6.45
N GLY A 295 3.00 27.02 -6.12
CA GLY A 295 1.80 26.29 -6.49
C GLY A 295 1.58 26.33 -8.01
N ILE A 296 0.98 25.29 -8.58
CA ILE A 296 0.85 25.19 -10.04
C ILE A 296 -0.02 26.32 -10.62
N SER A 297 -1.02 26.81 -9.87
CA SER A 297 -1.88 27.91 -10.32
C SER A 297 -1.14 29.24 -10.42
N GLU A 298 -0.21 29.50 -9.51
CA GLU A 298 0.62 30.69 -9.49
C GLU A 298 1.56 30.70 -10.69
N TYR A 299 2.15 29.55 -11.01
CA TYR A 299 3.00 29.39 -12.20
C TYR A 299 2.21 29.60 -13.49
N ALA A 300 1.04 28.97 -13.63
CA ALA A 300 0.21 29.11 -14.82
C ALA A 300 -0.31 30.56 -14.97
N ASN A 301 -0.83 31.16 -13.89
CA ASN A 301 -1.41 32.50 -13.91
C ASN A 301 -0.38 33.58 -14.27
N ALA A 302 0.83 33.52 -13.71
CA ALA A 302 1.82 34.57 -13.91
C ALA A 302 2.44 34.57 -15.32
N ASN A 303 2.51 33.40 -15.98
CA ASN A 303 3.37 33.19 -17.14
C ASN A 303 2.63 33.03 -18.47
N PHE A 304 1.38 32.60 -18.44
CA PHE A 304 0.60 32.25 -19.63
C PHE A 304 -0.70 33.04 -19.70
N ALA A 305 -1.26 33.17 -20.91
CA ALA A 305 -2.58 33.75 -21.14
C ALA A 305 -3.54 32.68 -21.68
N SER A 306 -4.83 32.85 -21.47
CA SER A 306 -5.87 32.14 -22.20
C SER A 306 -6.39 33.02 -23.34
N ASP A 307 -7.27 32.48 -24.18
CA ASP A 307 -7.79 33.14 -25.38
C ASP A 307 -8.33 34.55 -25.10
N ASP A 308 -9.06 34.76 -23.98
CA ASP A 308 -9.66 36.05 -23.63
C ASP A 308 -8.83 36.87 -22.61
N THR A 309 -7.61 36.42 -22.25
CA THR A 309 -6.81 37.06 -21.18
C THR A 309 -5.40 37.50 -21.60
N ILE A 310 -5.15 37.60 -22.91
CA ILE A 310 -3.90 38.14 -23.46
C ILE A 310 -3.80 39.64 -23.14
N PHE A 311 -2.80 40.04 -22.35
CA PHE A 311 -2.50 41.44 -21.98
C PHE A 311 -3.69 42.23 -21.44
N THR A 312 -4.27 41.72 -20.35
CA THR A 312 -5.34 42.40 -19.61
C THR A 312 -4.82 43.32 -18.49
N ASP A 313 -3.51 43.60 -18.45
CA ASP A 313 -2.87 44.48 -17.46
C ASP A 313 -3.32 45.95 -17.56
N GLY A 314 -3.87 46.34 -18.72
CA GLY A 314 -4.48 47.65 -18.94
C GLY A 314 -5.94 47.78 -18.48
N PHE A 315 -6.59 46.70 -18.05
CA PHE A 315 -7.96 46.76 -17.53
C PHE A 315 -8.03 47.47 -16.19
N ALA A 316 -9.23 47.93 -15.82
CA ALA A 316 -9.44 48.50 -14.50
C ALA A 316 -9.19 47.43 -13.44
N SER A 317 -8.57 47.79 -12.31
CA SER A 317 -8.19 46.81 -11.27
C SER A 317 -9.36 46.06 -10.62
N ASN A 318 -10.59 46.51 -10.85
CA ASN A 318 -11.83 45.87 -10.42
C ASN A 318 -12.52 45.06 -11.52
N ASP A 319 -11.94 45.00 -12.72
CA ASP A 319 -12.40 44.13 -13.80
C ASP A 319 -12.14 42.66 -13.43
N ILE A 320 -13.08 41.78 -13.79
CA ILE A 320 -13.02 40.36 -13.44
C ILE A 320 -11.94 39.60 -14.23
N HIS A 321 -11.48 40.16 -15.36
CA HIS A 321 -10.38 39.63 -16.17
C HIS A 321 -9.10 40.47 -16.04
N TYR A 322 -9.00 41.37 -15.05
CA TYR A 322 -7.77 42.10 -14.79
C TYR A 322 -6.70 41.18 -14.20
N PHE A 323 -5.57 41.06 -14.91
CA PHE A 323 -4.37 40.37 -14.43
C PHE A 323 -3.13 41.25 -14.62
N PRO A 324 -2.27 41.41 -13.60
CA PRO A 324 -1.07 42.23 -13.67
C PRO A 324 0.04 41.61 -14.52
N TYR A 325 -0.02 40.30 -14.78
CA TYR A 325 0.89 39.55 -15.63
C TYR A 325 0.13 38.44 -16.36
N PRO A 326 0.61 37.94 -17.52
CA PRO A 326 1.67 38.55 -18.32
C PRO A 326 1.26 39.94 -18.85
N ARG A 327 2.18 40.91 -18.85
CA ARG A 327 1.88 42.33 -19.13
C ARG A 327 2.59 42.85 -20.36
N TYR A 328 1.89 43.58 -21.22
CA TYR A 328 2.53 44.20 -22.39
C TYR A 328 3.35 45.44 -22.00
N SER A 329 2.91 46.15 -20.96
CA SER A 329 3.42 47.48 -20.57
C SER A 329 4.90 47.54 -20.18
N ALA A 330 5.54 46.41 -19.84
CA ALA A 330 6.95 46.35 -19.44
C ALA A 330 7.94 46.05 -20.58
N GLN A 331 7.48 45.91 -21.83
CA GLN A 331 8.31 45.57 -23.00
C GLN A 331 9.10 44.26 -22.84
N SER A 332 8.59 43.32 -22.05
CA SER A 332 9.17 41.97 -21.85
C SER A 332 8.89 41.03 -23.03
N TYR A 333 8.66 41.58 -24.23
CA TYR A 333 8.19 40.87 -25.41
C TYR A 333 8.93 41.29 -26.67
N GLU A 334 9.34 40.30 -27.46
CA GLU A 334 10.00 40.49 -28.74
C GLU A 334 9.15 39.91 -29.88
N MET A 335 8.99 40.69 -30.96
CA MET A 335 8.30 40.23 -32.17
C MET A 335 9.29 39.49 -33.08
N PHE A 336 8.89 38.34 -33.59
CA PHE A 336 9.59 37.65 -34.67
C PHE A 336 8.61 37.04 -35.67
N ASP A 337 9.08 36.74 -36.88
CA ASP A 337 8.28 36.09 -37.91
C ASP A 337 8.78 34.65 -38.12
N LEU A 338 7.89 33.67 -38.00
CA LEU A 338 8.15 32.27 -38.36
C LEU A 338 7.83 32.05 -39.84
N GLU A 339 8.76 31.43 -40.57
CA GLU A 339 8.55 31.05 -41.97
C GLU A 339 7.73 29.75 -42.03
N ILE A 340 6.47 29.85 -42.44
CA ILE A 340 5.56 28.71 -42.62
C ILE A 340 5.76 28.08 -44.01
N SER A 341 6.03 28.92 -45.01
CA SER A 341 6.42 28.53 -46.36
C SER A 341 7.20 29.69 -47.02
N PRO A 342 7.84 29.47 -48.19
CA PRO A 342 8.66 30.51 -48.84
C PRO A 342 7.97 31.87 -49.04
N ASP A 343 6.64 31.89 -49.15
CA ASP A 343 5.83 33.10 -49.34
C ASP A 343 4.88 33.41 -48.17
N LYS A 344 4.91 32.62 -47.08
CA LYS A 344 4.00 32.77 -45.94
C LYS A 344 4.78 32.83 -44.62
N LYS A 345 4.64 33.96 -43.94
CA LYS A 345 5.15 34.16 -42.58
C LYS A 345 4.00 34.36 -41.60
N ARG A 346 4.16 33.90 -40.37
CA ARG A 346 3.26 34.17 -39.23
C ARG A 346 4.06 34.90 -38.17
N GLY A 347 3.49 35.97 -37.62
CA GLY A 347 4.14 36.79 -36.61
C GLY A 347 3.84 36.26 -35.21
N TYR A 348 4.86 36.25 -34.35
CA TYR A 348 4.77 35.80 -32.97
C TYR A 348 5.40 36.79 -31.99
N LEU A 349 4.82 36.86 -30.81
CA LEU A 349 5.41 37.46 -29.63
C LEU A 349 6.13 36.37 -28.83
N ARG A 350 7.37 36.66 -28.44
CA ARG A 350 8.15 35.89 -27.48
C ARG A 350 8.21 36.64 -26.16
N LYS A 351 7.93 35.96 -25.05
CA LYS A 351 8.10 36.49 -23.69
C LYS A 351 9.54 36.25 -23.23
N THR A 352 10.28 37.33 -22.94
CA THR A 352 11.71 37.28 -22.58
C THR A 352 11.98 37.61 -21.11
N GLY A 353 10.98 38.04 -20.35
CA GLY A 353 11.10 38.40 -18.94
C GLY A 353 9.78 38.30 -18.17
N ASP A 354 9.73 38.85 -16.96
CA ASP A 354 8.59 38.81 -16.03
C ASP A 354 8.13 37.35 -15.74
N GLY A 355 9.01 36.51 -15.20
CA GLY A 355 8.76 35.08 -14.95
C GLY A 355 9.35 34.16 -16.03
N GLU A 356 8.65 33.07 -16.35
CA GLU A 356 9.07 32.06 -17.32
C GLU A 356 9.19 32.65 -18.74
N ALA A 357 10.25 32.28 -19.45
CA ALA A 357 10.41 32.65 -20.86
C ALA A 357 9.55 31.75 -21.75
N VAL A 358 8.83 32.35 -22.70
CA VAL A 358 7.90 31.62 -23.59
C VAL A 358 8.20 32.02 -25.03
N GLU A 359 8.70 31.08 -25.83
CA GLU A 359 9.14 31.29 -27.22
C GLU A 359 7.97 31.70 -28.11
N PHE A 360 6.87 30.96 -28.03
CA PHE A 360 5.61 31.20 -28.74
C PHE A 360 4.55 31.63 -27.72
N PHE A 361 4.56 32.90 -27.32
CA PHE A 361 3.63 33.41 -26.30
C PHE A 361 2.24 33.69 -26.87
N ALA A 362 2.18 34.46 -27.96
CA ALA A 362 0.95 34.79 -28.68
C ALA A 362 1.30 35.08 -30.14
N THR A 363 0.36 34.86 -31.04
CA THR A 363 0.51 35.23 -32.45
C THR A 363 -0.27 36.50 -32.77
N PHE A 364 0.10 37.21 -33.83
CA PHE A 364 -0.55 38.46 -34.22
C PHE A 364 -0.91 38.52 -35.70
N GLY A 365 -2.03 39.18 -35.98
CA GLY A 365 -2.53 39.46 -37.33
C GLY A 365 -1.68 40.46 -38.12
N PRO A 366 -1.84 40.54 -39.45
CA PRO A 366 -1.09 41.48 -40.30
C PRO A 366 -1.27 42.95 -39.92
N LEU A 367 -2.38 43.30 -39.27
CA LEU A 367 -2.69 44.68 -38.87
C LEU A 367 -2.04 45.09 -37.56
N TYR A 368 -1.61 44.13 -36.72
CA TYR A 368 -1.08 44.38 -35.38
C TYR A 368 0.00 45.48 -35.31
N LYS A 369 0.96 45.45 -36.24
CA LYS A 369 2.06 46.44 -36.30
C LYS A 369 1.58 47.85 -36.67
N TYR A 370 0.42 47.98 -37.31
CA TYR A 370 -0.16 49.25 -37.76
C TYR A 370 -1.15 49.85 -36.75
N LEU A 371 -1.61 49.07 -35.76
CA LEU A 371 -2.61 49.48 -34.78
C LEU A 371 -2.03 50.08 -33.49
N SER A 372 -0.72 50.36 -33.42
CA SER A 372 -0.06 50.91 -32.22
C SER A 372 -0.64 52.23 -31.68
N PHE A 373 -1.46 52.93 -32.48
CA PHE A 373 -2.19 54.14 -32.06
C PHE A 373 -3.43 53.84 -31.20
N ASP A 374 -3.95 52.61 -31.23
CA ASP A 374 -5.09 52.14 -30.46
C ASP A 374 -4.73 50.80 -29.78
N PRO A 375 -4.24 50.84 -28.53
CA PRO A 375 -3.80 49.65 -27.81
C PRO A 375 -4.89 48.58 -27.63
N VAL A 376 -6.17 48.97 -27.63
CA VAL A 376 -7.29 48.02 -27.51
C VAL A 376 -7.44 47.25 -28.81
N LEU A 377 -7.57 47.96 -29.95
CA LEU A 377 -7.65 47.31 -31.26
C LEU A 377 -6.38 46.55 -31.62
N GLN A 378 -5.21 47.02 -31.19
CA GLN A 378 -3.96 46.30 -31.38
C GLN A 378 -3.97 44.96 -30.64
N ARG A 379 -4.46 44.93 -29.41
CA ARG A 379 -4.55 43.69 -28.63
C ARG A 379 -5.58 42.72 -29.22
N ASP A 380 -6.69 43.22 -29.76
CA ASP A 380 -7.72 42.38 -30.40
C ASP A 380 -7.22 41.64 -31.67
N GLU A 381 -6.03 41.98 -32.19
CA GLU A 381 -5.35 41.22 -33.25
C GLU A 381 -4.42 40.11 -32.72
N LEU A 382 -4.35 39.91 -31.40
CA LEU A 382 -3.62 38.81 -30.78
C LEU A 382 -4.50 37.58 -30.66
N GLU A 383 -3.91 36.43 -30.96
CA GLU A 383 -4.56 35.13 -30.88
C GLU A 383 -3.56 34.12 -30.29
N LEU A 384 -4.07 32.98 -29.86
CA LEU A 384 -3.27 31.78 -29.60
C LEU A 384 -3.50 30.78 -30.74
N ASP A 385 -2.43 30.10 -31.16
CA ASP A 385 -2.48 29.06 -32.20
C ASP A 385 -1.73 27.80 -31.77
N GLU A 386 -1.66 26.81 -32.67
CA GLU A 386 -1.05 25.51 -32.40
C GLU A 386 0.41 25.59 -31.92
N GLU A 387 1.20 26.56 -32.40
CA GLU A 387 2.59 26.73 -31.94
C GLU A 387 2.64 27.33 -30.54
N CYS A 388 1.72 28.25 -30.22
CA CYS A 388 1.55 28.77 -28.87
C CYS A 388 1.17 27.64 -27.91
N PHE A 389 0.13 26.87 -28.25
CA PHE A 389 -0.35 25.76 -27.42
C PHE A 389 0.70 24.66 -27.24
N ASN A 390 1.46 24.34 -28.28
CA ASN A 390 2.58 23.40 -28.21
C ASN A 390 3.65 23.86 -27.21
N ASN A 391 4.03 25.14 -27.26
CA ASN A 391 5.01 25.67 -26.31
C ASN A 391 4.45 25.70 -24.87
N TYR A 392 3.18 26.07 -24.69
CA TYR A 392 2.51 26.07 -23.38
C TYR A 392 2.47 24.65 -22.81
N ALA A 393 2.04 23.67 -23.60
CA ALA A 393 1.93 22.27 -23.20
C ALA A 393 3.29 21.68 -22.79
N SER A 394 4.38 22.08 -23.47
CA SER A 394 5.74 21.65 -23.13
C SER A 394 6.21 22.10 -21.74
N LEU A 395 5.55 23.10 -21.14
CA LEU A 395 5.88 23.65 -19.82
C LEU A 395 4.84 23.27 -18.74
N LEU A 396 3.56 23.19 -19.12
CA LEU A 396 2.42 22.97 -18.22
C LEU A 396 2.13 21.49 -17.95
N ILE A 397 2.10 20.63 -18.99
CA ILE A 397 1.82 19.19 -18.82
C ILE A 397 2.87 18.49 -17.93
N PRO A 398 4.20 18.73 -18.07
CA PRO A 398 5.17 18.19 -17.14
C PRO A 398 4.88 18.51 -15.67
N ARG A 399 4.40 19.73 -15.39
CA ARG A 399 4.04 20.18 -14.03
C ARG A 399 2.75 19.52 -13.56
N ALA A 400 1.73 19.44 -14.43
CA ALA A 400 0.50 18.72 -14.12
C ALA A 400 0.79 17.27 -13.70
N VAL A 401 1.63 16.55 -14.46
CA VAL A 401 2.07 15.18 -14.13
C VAL A 401 2.85 15.15 -12.80
N GLY A 402 3.84 16.03 -12.64
CA GLY A 402 4.73 16.02 -11.47
C GLY A 402 4.06 16.44 -10.15
N TYR A 403 3.07 17.34 -10.21
CA TYR A 403 2.28 17.78 -9.07
C TYR A 403 1.20 16.76 -8.71
N SER A 404 0.51 16.17 -9.69
CA SER A 404 -0.42 15.06 -9.46
C SER A 404 0.29 13.84 -8.87
N ALA A 405 1.52 13.53 -9.32
CA ALA A 405 2.35 12.48 -8.71
C ALA A 405 2.73 12.79 -7.26
N GLY A 406 3.12 14.04 -6.95
CA GLY A 406 3.40 14.47 -5.58
C GLY A 406 2.16 14.42 -4.67
N LEU A 407 0.98 14.74 -5.20
CA LEU A 407 -0.30 14.60 -4.48
C LEU A 407 -0.62 13.13 -4.16
N LEU A 408 -0.41 12.23 -5.11
CA LEU A 408 -0.61 10.79 -4.94
C LEU A 408 0.36 10.19 -3.90
N ASP A 409 1.64 10.54 -3.98
CA ASP A 409 2.65 10.17 -2.98
C ASP A 409 2.25 10.70 -1.59
N TYR A 410 1.88 11.98 -1.51
CA TYR A 410 1.43 12.59 -0.26
C TYR A 410 0.23 11.87 0.38
N PHE A 411 -0.70 11.34 -0.43
CA PHE A 411 -1.80 10.54 0.09
C PHE A 411 -1.30 9.25 0.77
N PHE A 412 -0.32 8.56 0.19
CA PHE A 412 0.14 7.25 0.67
C PHE A 412 1.43 7.28 1.52
N ARG A 413 2.01 8.46 1.80
CA ARG A 413 3.30 8.62 2.49
C ARG A 413 3.40 8.05 3.92
N GLY A 414 2.26 7.82 4.58
CA GLY A 414 2.22 7.34 5.96
C GLY A 414 2.76 5.92 6.09
N ASN A 415 3.78 5.68 6.91
CA ASN A 415 4.42 4.37 7.05
C ASN A 415 4.63 4.00 8.53
N ILE A 416 4.25 2.77 8.88
CA ILE A 416 4.33 2.23 10.24
C ILE A 416 5.09 0.91 10.17
N GLU A 417 6.25 0.87 10.83
CA GLU A 417 6.98 -0.37 11.06
C GLU A 417 6.34 -1.14 12.23
N ILE A 418 6.11 -2.45 12.04
CA ILE A 418 5.60 -3.36 13.05
C ILE A 418 6.67 -4.40 13.38
N THR A 419 6.99 -4.55 14.66
CA THR A 419 8.03 -5.46 15.15
C THR A 419 7.55 -6.29 16.34
N LEU A 420 8.21 -7.43 16.55
CA LEU A 420 7.99 -8.28 17.71
C LEU A 420 8.34 -7.53 19.01
N PRO A 421 7.58 -7.72 20.09
CA PRO A 421 8.05 -7.34 21.41
C PRO A 421 9.23 -8.22 21.84
N SER A 422 9.96 -7.80 22.89
CA SER A 422 11.07 -8.60 23.46
C SER A 422 10.63 -9.97 24.01
N SER A 423 9.33 -10.18 24.19
CA SER A 423 8.75 -11.50 24.45
C SER A 423 9.00 -12.51 23.32
N GLY A 424 9.25 -12.05 22.08
CA GLY A 424 9.35 -12.89 20.89
C GLY A 424 8.02 -13.42 20.38
N ILE A 425 6.90 -12.91 20.89
CA ILE A 425 5.56 -13.44 20.65
C ILE A 425 4.58 -12.27 20.49
N TYR A 426 3.81 -12.26 19.40
CA TYR A 426 2.67 -11.35 19.22
C TYR A 426 1.46 -11.79 20.04
N ALA A 427 1.16 -13.09 20.03
CA ALA A 427 0.11 -13.71 20.84
C ALA A 427 0.44 -15.16 21.19
N GLN A 428 -0.07 -15.64 22.32
CA GLN A 428 0.01 -17.05 22.71
C GLN A 428 -1.30 -17.53 23.31
N THR A 429 -1.56 -18.83 23.25
CA THR A 429 -2.67 -19.49 23.94
C THR A 429 -2.27 -20.89 24.41
N ASN A 430 -2.82 -21.31 25.56
CA ASN A 430 -2.72 -22.69 26.07
C ASN A 430 -4.05 -23.45 25.89
N ASP A 431 -5.06 -22.79 25.33
CA ASP A 431 -6.37 -23.37 24.99
C ASP A 431 -6.63 -23.08 23.51
N PRO A 432 -6.33 -24.05 22.62
CA PRO A 432 -6.53 -23.90 21.18
C PRO A 432 -8.00 -23.66 20.81
N GLY A 433 -8.94 -24.10 21.65
CA GLY A 433 -10.37 -23.88 21.48
C GLY A 433 -10.79 -22.45 21.77
N ALA A 434 -10.08 -21.77 22.68
CA ALA A 434 -10.29 -20.34 22.96
C ALA A 434 -9.66 -19.43 21.89
N GLY A 435 -8.65 -19.90 21.16
CA GLY A 435 -7.90 -19.12 20.19
C GLY A 435 -7.00 -18.06 20.85
N PHE A 436 -6.61 -17.03 20.10
CA PHE A 436 -5.77 -15.93 20.59
C PHE A 436 -6.63 -14.71 20.91
N THR A 437 -6.70 -14.37 22.19
CA THR A 437 -7.56 -13.30 22.73
C THR A 437 -6.83 -11.97 22.89
N SER A 438 -5.54 -11.88 22.58
CA SER A 438 -4.80 -10.62 22.63
C SER A 438 -3.63 -10.62 21.65
N ILE A 439 -3.35 -9.45 21.06
CA ILE A 439 -2.15 -9.20 20.26
C ILE A 439 -1.36 -8.07 20.93
N LYS A 440 -0.05 -8.27 21.06
CA LYS A 440 0.90 -7.27 21.54
C LYS A 440 2.00 -7.10 20.51
N LEU A 441 2.31 -5.85 20.15
CA LEU A 441 3.33 -5.55 19.15
C LEU A 441 4.00 -4.21 19.44
N LEU A 442 5.14 -3.99 18.79
CA LEU A 442 5.82 -2.70 18.75
C LEU A 442 5.52 -2.01 17.43
N ALA A 443 5.15 -0.73 17.48
CA ALA A 443 4.95 0.10 16.29
C ALA A 443 5.89 1.31 16.29
N LYS A 444 6.42 1.67 15.13
CA LYS A 444 7.27 2.85 14.96
C LYS A 444 6.88 3.60 13.69
N ASN A 445 6.81 4.93 13.79
CA ASN A 445 6.54 5.77 12.63
C ASN A 445 7.83 5.91 11.82
N THR A 446 7.79 5.45 10.57
CA THR A 446 8.91 5.51 9.62
C THR A 446 8.60 6.43 8.44
N THR A 447 7.57 7.28 8.55
CA THR A 447 7.24 8.29 7.55
C THR A 447 8.44 9.22 7.28
N PRO A 448 8.73 9.53 6.00
CA PRO A 448 9.75 10.50 5.60
C PRO A 448 9.51 11.92 6.14
N ASN A 449 10.45 12.83 5.88
CA ASN A 449 10.30 14.29 6.11
C ASN A 449 9.93 14.71 7.55
N ASP A 450 10.33 13.90 8.54
CA ASP A 450 10.15 14.19 9.97
C ASP A 450 8.70 14.37 10.45
N GLU A 451 7.73 13.87 9.68
CA GLU A 451 6.30 13.98 10.01
C GLU A 451 5.88 13.09 11.19
N GLN A 452 5.28 13.69 12.20
CA GLN A 452 4.84 13.02 13.42
C GLN A 452 3.41 12.48 13.29
N MET A 453 3.15 11.29 13.86
CA MET A 453 1.80 10.72 14.01
C MET A 453 1.29 10.98 15.42
N THR A 454 0.36 11.92 15.56
CA THR A 454 -0.11 12.39 16.88
C THR A 454 -1.62 12.57 16.92
N ASN A 455 -2.20 12.57 18.13
CA ASN A 455 -3.62 12.85 18.37
C ASN A 455 -4.57 12.01 17.48
N GLY A 456 -4.28 10.72 17.34
CA GLY A 456 -5.04 9.81 16.49
C GLY A 456 -5.61 8.61 17.21
N SER A 457 -6.47 7.87 16.52
CA SER A 457 -6.87 6.52 16.90
C SER A 457 -5.94 5.50 16.25
N ILE A 458 -5.63 4.43 16.99
CA ILE A 458 -4.85 3.29 16.51
C ILE A 458 -5.73 2.05 16.56
N GLU A 459 -5.84 1.34 15.45
CA GLU A 459 -6.61 0.10 15.34
C GLU A 459 -5.73 -1.01 14.76
N LEU A 460 -5.86 -2.21 15.31
CA LEU A 460 -5.38 -3.44 14.69
C LEU A 460 -6.45 -3.98 13.75
N VAL A 461 -6.05 -4.33 12.53
CA VAL A 461 -6.84 -5.18 11.64
C VAL A 461 -6.08 -6.49 11.44
N VAL A 462 -6.62 -7.60 11.92
CA VAL A 462 -6.11 -8.95 11.62
C VAL A 462 -6.85 -9.46 10.39
N LYS A 463 -6.11 -9.82 9.35
CA LYS A 463 -6.65 -10.45 8.13
C LYS A 463 -6.13 -11.88 8.08
N TYR A 464 -7.01 -12.87 7.96
CA TYR A 464 -6.63 -14.27 7.92
C TYR A 464 -7.62 -15.10 7.10
N LYS A 465 -7.19 -16.23 6.55
CA LYS A 465 -8.11 -17.28 6.10
C LYS A 465 -8.26 -18.33 7.19
N ARG A 466 -9.34 -19.11 7.13
CA ARG A 466 -9.55 -20.23 8.05
C ARG A 466 -9.37 -21.55 7.33
N ALA A 467 -8.57 -22.42 7.92
CA ALA A 467 -8.48 -23.82 7.51
C ALA A 467 -9.79 -24.56 7.85
N ILE A 468 -10.33 -25.30 6.88
CA ILE A 468 -11.47 -26.20 7.09
C ILE A 468 -10.95 -27.55 7.58
N SER A 469 -9.85 -27.99 7.01
CA SER A 469 -9.12 -29.19 7.45
C SER A 469 -8.16 -28.84 8.57
N ASP A 470 -7.78 -29.84 9.36
CA ASP A 470 -6.78 -29.70 10.42
C ASP A 470 -5.42 -29.22 9.86
N PRO A 471 -4.95 -28.00 10.16
CA PRO A 471 -3.69 -27.50 9.62
C PRO A 471 -2.45 -28.11 10.27
N PHE A 472 -2.62 -29.01 11.25
CA PHE A 472 -1.53 -29.60 12.01
C PHE A 472 -1.25 -31.07 11.65
N ARG A 473 -1.53 -31.47 10.39
CA ARG A 473 -1.26 -32.83 9.89
C ARG A 473 -0.77 -32.83 8.45
N ASN A 474 -0.30 -33.99 7.99
CA ASN A 474 0.10 -34.20 6.60
C ASN A 474 -1.10 -34.56 5.71
N TYR A 475 -1.12 -34.04 4.48
CA TYR A 475 -2.17 -34.29 3.49
C TYR A 475 -1.61 -35.03 2.28
N LEU A 476 -2.38 -36.00 1.78
CA LEU A 476 -2.04 -36.75 0.57
C LEU A 476 -2.64 -36.07 -0.66
N PRO A 477 -2.06 -36.25 -1.87
CA PRO A 477 -2.68 -35.74 -3.09
C PRO A 477 -4.12 -36.22 -3.32
N SER A 478 -4.47 -37.40 -2.80
CA SER A 478 -5.82 -37.97 -2.89
C SER A 478 -6.82 -37.40 -1.87
N ASP A 479 -6.35 -36.70 -0.84
CA ASP A 479 -7.16 -36.03 0.19
C ASP A 479 -6.52 -34.66 0.50
N PRO A 480 -6.77 -33.64 -0.34
CA PRO A 480 -6.07 -32.36 -0.25
C PRO A 480 -6.52 -31.54 0.96
N PHE A 481 -5.68 -30.59 1.39
CA PHE A 481 -6.05 -29.62 2.42
C PHE A 481 -7.10 -28.63 1.91
N TYR A 482 -8.14 -28.36 2.72
CA TYR A 482 -9.22 -27.45 2.38
C TYR A 482 -9.16 -26.16 3.22
N VAL A 483 -9.34 -25.01 2.55
CA VAL A 483 -9.35 -23.67 3.14
C VAL A 483 -10.60 -22.90 2.70
N GLU A 484 -11.07 -21.98 3.52
CA GLU A 484 -12.09 -21.01 3.11
C GLU A 484 -11.59 -20.13 1.94
N ASN A 485 -12.48 -19.79 1.01
CA ASN A 485 -12.12 -18.97 -0.14
C ASN A 485 -11.87 -17.50 0.20
N ASN A 486 -12.51 -16.99 1.25
CA ASN A 486 -12.50 -15.58 1.60
C ASN A 486 -11.66 -15.32 2.85
N PHE A 487 -11.07 -14.13 2.92
CA PHE A 487 -10.45 -13.66 4.14
C PHE A 487 -11.51 -13.25 5.17
N SER A 488 -11.23 -13.56 6.42
CA SER A 488 -11.88 -13.03 7.61
C SER A 488 -11.08 -11.86 8.18
N TYR A 489 -11.77 -10.98 8.91
CA TYR A 489 -11.19 -9.76 9.47
C TYR A 489 -11.60 -9.57 10.93
N ILE A 490 -10.63 -9.24 11.78
CA ILE A 490 -10.86 -8.77 13.15
C ILE A 490 -10.38 -7.33 13.23
N VAL A 491 -11.16 -6.44 13.86
CA VAL A 491 -10.77 -5.04 14.04
C VAL A 491 -10.90 -4.69 15.52
N ALA A 492 -9.79 -4.29 16.12
CA ALA A 492 -9.72 -3.96 17.55
C ALA A 492 -9.01 -2.61 17.76
N PRO A 493 -9.57 -1.72 18.58
CA PRO A 493 -8.87 -0.50 18.98
C PRO A 493 -7.71 -0.82 19.92
N GLU A 494 -6.72 0.06 19.98
CA GLU A 494 -5.68 -0.01 21.00
C GLU A 494 -6.29 0.09 22.41
N PHE A 495 -5.88 -0.81 23.30
CA PHE A 495 -6.55 -1.07 24.57
C PHE A 495 -6.27 -0.03 25.65
N TYR A 496 -5.06 0.54 25.70
CA TYR A 496 -4.64 1.48 26.73
C TYR A 496 -4.85 2.96 26.35
N GLY A 497 -5.42 3.24 25.17
CA GLY A 497 -5.68 4.59 24.68
C GLY A 497 -4.43 5.30 24.13
N VAL A 498 -3.42 4.55 23.66
CA VAL A 498 -2.28 5.11 22.94
C VAL A 498 -2.78 5.81 21.67
N ASN A 499 -2.39 7.07 21.51
CA ASN A 499 -2.93 7.96 20.47
C ASN A 499 -1.84 8.59 19.58
N SER A 500 -0.61 8.09 19.65
CA SER A 500 0.51 8.54 18.85
C SER A 500 1.47 7.38 18.57
N ILE A 501 2.14 7.44 17.41
CA ILE A 501 3.19 6.49 17.03
C ILE A 501 4.46 7.32 16.81
N PRO A 502 5.44 7.27 17.74
CA PRO A 502 6.64 8.09 17.66
C PRO A 502 7.63 7.60 16.60
N ARG A 503 8.50 8.51 16.14
CA ARG A 503 9.59 8.20 15.19
C ARG A 503 10.87 7.73 15.87
N ASP A 504 11.19 8.29 17.03
CA ASP A 504 12.51 8.07 17.66
C ASP A 504 12.63 6.68 18.29
N ASN A 505 11.51 6.13 18.77
CA ASN A 505 11.46 4.83 19.46
C ASN A 505 10.18 4.09 19.06
N SER A 506 10.17 2.77 19.21
CA SER A 506 8.95 1.98 19.06
C SER A 506 8.03 2.14 20.28
N VAL A 507 6.72 2.20 20.05
CA VAL A 507 5.70 2.20 21.10
C VAL A 507 5.06 0.83 21.24
N TRP A 508 4.79 0.41 22.49
CA TRP A 508 4.03 -0.79 22.79
C TRP A 508 2.54 -0.58 22.54
N LEU A 509 1.95 -1.45 21.74
CA LEU A 509 0.50 -1.47 21.47
C LEU A 509 -0.08 -2.80 21.93
N THR A 510 -1.24 -2.75 22.61
CA THR A 510 -1.97 -3.94 23.05
C THR A 510 -3.39 -3.89 22.51
N PHE A 511 -3.87 -5.03 22.01
CA PHE A 511 -5.21 -5.19 21.47
C PHE A 511 -5.92 -6.34 22.19
N ASP A 512 -7.16 -6.09 22.61
CA ASP A 512 -8.04 -7.10 23.21
C ASP A 512 -8.95 -7.70 22.13
N LEU A 513 -8.83 -9.01 21.95
CA LEU A 513 -9.57 -9.82 21.01
C LEU A 513 -10.49 -10.83 21.72
N THR A 514 -10.75 -10.69 23.02
CA THR A 514 -11.53 -11.65 23.81
C THR A 514 -12.90 -11.96 23.20
N ASN A 515 -13.56 -10.95 22.62
CA ASN A 515 -14.88 -11.10 21.98
C ASN A 515 -14.82 -11.70 20.56
N ASN A 516 -13.66 -11.67 19.92
CA ASN A 516 -13.46 -12.18 18.56
C ASN A 516 -12.01 -12.67 18.39
N PRO A 517 -11.63 -13.78 19.03
CA PRO A 517 -10.26 -14.26 19.06
C PRO A 517 -9.82 -14.75 17.68
N ILE A 518 -8.52 -14.68 17.41
CA ILE A 518 -7.95 -15.32 16.22
C ILE A 518 -8.07 -16.84 16.44
N PRO A 519 -8.69 -17.60 15.51
CA PRO A 519 -8.82 -19.04 15.70
C PRO A 519 -7.47 -19.74 15.57
N SER A 520 -7.30 -20.88 16.25
CA SER A 520 -6.12 -21.75 16.11
C SER A 520 -5.94 -22.31 14.70
N TYR A 521 -7.00 -22.32 13.88
CA TYR A 521 -6.97 -22.76 12.48
C TYR A 521 -6.81 -21.59 11.50
N ALA A 522 -6.38 -20.42 11.98
CA ALA A 522 -6.06 -19.29 11.12
C ALA A 522 -4.82 -19.60 10.26
N ILE A 523 -4.89 -19.26 8.97
CA ILE A 523 -3.78 -19.33 8.02
C ILE A 523 -3.73 -18.04 7.20
N ASP A 524 -2.65 -17.77 6.44
CA ASP A 524 -2.48 -16.50 5.72
C ASP A 524 -2.67 -15.29 6.67
N VAL A 525 -1.96 -15.25 7.81
CA VAL A 525 -2.24 -14.30 8.90
C VAL A 525 -1.43 -13.00 8.77
N TYR A 526 -2.14 -11.89 8.56
CA TYR A 526 -1.56 -10.56 8.44
C TYR A 526 -2.06 -9.63 9.53
N LEU A 527 -1.14 -8.84 10.09
CA LEU A 527 -1.45 -7.73 11.00
C LEU A 527 -1.32 -6.41 10.26
N PHE A 528 -2.37 -5.60 10.30
CA PHE A 528 -2.32 -4.21 9.90
C PHE A 528 -2.48 -3.31 11.12
N VAL A 529 -1.57 -2.35 11.31
CA VAL A 529 -1.74 -1.27 12.27
C VAL A 529 -2.20 -0.04 11.50
N VAL A 530 -3.41 0.43 11.78
CA VAL A 530 -4.03 1.58 11.11
C VAL A 530 -4.06 2.76 12.07
N PHE A 531 -3.43 3.87 11.67
CA PHE A 531 -3.48 5.14 12.37
C PHE A 531 -4.42 6.11 11.63
N LYS A 532 -5.31 6.77 12.35
CA LYS A 532 -6.13 7.88 11.86
C LYS A 532 -6.00 9.06 12.81
N GLY A 533 -5.40 10.16 12.36
CA GLY A 533 -5.14 11.33 13.21
C GLY A 533 -4.34 12.40 12.50
N ARG A 534 -3.51 13.14 13.24
CA ARG A 534 -2.60 14.11 12.64
C ARG A 534 -1.31 13.44 12.16
N LEU A 535 -1.01 13.56 10.87
CA LEU A 535 0.28 13.20 10.26
C LEU A 535 0.95 14.47 9.74
N GLY A 536 2.05 14.88 10.36
CA GLY A 536 2.70 16.16 10.06
C GLY A 536 1.71 17.32 10.29
N ASN A 537 1.41 18.06 9.22
CA ASN A 537 0.45 19.19 9.24
C ASN A 537 -0.96 18.81 8.76
N GLU A 538 -1.21 17.54 8.42
CA GLU A 538 -2.51 17.07 7.94
C GLU A 538 -3.33 16.47 9.08
N GLU A 539 -4.46 17.10 9.41
CA GLU A 539 -5.48 16.52 10.27
C GLU A 539 -6.33 15.48 9.51
N GLY A 540 -6.71 14.40 10.19
CA GLY A 540 -7.53 13.33 9.59
C GLY A 540 -6.79 12.46 8.56
N ALA A 541 -5.45 12.49 8.58
CA ALA A 541 -4.62 11.60 7.78
C ALA A 541 -4.78 10.14 8.22
N VAL A 542 -4.54 9.21 7.29
CA VAL A 542 -4.62 7.78 7.52
C VAL A 542 -3.31 7.14 7.08
N ALA A 543 -2.67 6.40 7.99
CA ALA A 543 -1.44 5.66 7.74
C ALA A 543 -1.64 4.18 8.12
N VAL A 544 -0.91 3.29 7.45
CA VAL A 544 -1.02 1.85 7.69
C VAL A 544 0.37 1.21 7.65
N GLY A 545 0.59 0.26 8.55
CA GLY A 545 1.70 -0.69 8.48
C GLY A 545 1.15 -2.09 8.29
N LEU A 546 1.84 -2.92 7.50
CA LEU A 546 1.52 -4.32 7.26
C LEU A 546 2.66 -5.20 7.78
N LYS A 547 2.30 -6.25 8.51
CA LYS A 547 3.20 -7.34 8.89
C LYS A 547 2.55 -8.68 8.56
N ASP A 548 3.27 -9.46 7.76
CA ASP A 548 3.02 -10.89 7.58
C ASP A 548 3.69 -11.65 8.74
N ILE A 549 2.93 -12.53 9.41
CA ILE A 549 3.36 -13.24 10.61
C ILE A 549 3.14 -14.74 10.48
N SER A 550 3.74 -15.52 11.39
CA SER A 550 3.51 -16.96 11.41
C SER A 550 2.04 -17.30 11.61
N GLU A 551 1.62 -18.43 11.05
CA GLU A 551 0.42 -19.11 11.48
C GLU A 551 0.54 -19.60 12.93
N PRO A 552 -0.58 -19.98 13.57
CA PRO A 552 -0.56 -20.62 14.88
C PRO A 552 0.46 -21.76 14.90
N THR A 553 1.55 -21.56 15.63
CA THR A 553 2.68 -22.49 15.68
C THR A 553 2.60 -23.26 16.99
N PRO A 554 2.43 -24.59 16.96
CA PRO A 554 2.38 -25.39 18.17
C PRO A 554 3.76 -25.47 18.82
N ILE A 555 3.76 -25.43 20.15
CA ILE A 555 4.92 -25.63 21.01
C ILE A 555 4.59 -26.84 21.87
N ASP A 556 4.86 -28.02 21.32
CA ASP A 556 4.49 -29.29 21.93
C ASP A 556 5.58 -29.76 22.91
N PHE A 557 5.16 -30.36 24.02
CA PHE A 557 6.07 -30.90 25.04
C PHE A 557 5.89 -32.41 25.12
N TRP A 558 6.94 -33.18 24.81
CA TRP A 558 6.90 -34.64 24.82
C TRP A 558 7.98 -35.23 25.71
N ASN A 559 7.62 -36.21 26.53
CA ASN A 559 8.57 -36.94 27.36
C ASN A 559 8.66 -38.41 26.89
N ASP A 560 9.75 -38.74 26.22
CA ASP A 560 10.01 -40.06 25.62
C ASP A 560 11.03 -40.90 26.40
N THR A 561 11.22 -40.58 27.68
CA THR A 561 12.16 -41.29 28.56
C THR A 561 11.62 -42.65 29.01
N ASP A 562 10.39 -43.04 28.64
CA ASP A 562 9.91 -44.42 28.82
C ASP A 562 10.60 -45.40 27.86
N ARG A 563 11.46 -44.90 26.97
CA ARG A 563 12.33 -45.64 26.06
C ARG A 563 13.78 -45.17 26.17
N VAL A 564 14.69 -45.98 25.65
CA VAL A 564 16.11 -45.63 25.55
C VAL A 564 16.73 -46.22 24.30
N CYS A 565 17.71 -45.51 23.73
CA CYS A 565 18.51 -46.03 22.64
C CYS A 565 19.60 -46.95 23.18
N LEU A 566 19.53 -48.23 22.84
CA LEU A 566 20.43 -49.26 23.34
C LEU A 566 21.02 -50.07 22.18
N ASN A 567 22.32 -49.94 21.96
CA ASN A 567 23.04 -50.56 20.83
C ASN A 567 22.36 -50.32 19.46
N GLY A 568 21.90 -49.09 19.22
CA GLY A 568 21.23 -48.70 17.98
C GLY A 568 19.77 -49.17 17.85
N ASN A 569 19.18 -49.75 18.91
CA ASN A 569 17.76 -50.11 18.95
C ASN A 569 17.02 -49.29 19.99
N LEU A 570 15.82 -48.82 19.64
CA LEU A 570 14.92 -48.17 20.60
C LEU A 570 14.21 -49.25 21.43
N VAL A 571 14.45 -49.27 22.74
CA VAL A 571 13.97 -50.31 23.65
C VAL A 571 13.13 -49.67 24.76
N ASP A 572 12.01 -50.30 25.12
CA ASP A 572 11.17 -49.85 26.24
C ASP A 572 11.88 -50.09 27.58
N ASN A 573 11.62 -49.22 28.56
CA ASN A 573 12.32 -49.18 29.84
C ASN A 573 12.53 -50.54 30.54
N PRO A 574 11.49 -51.39 30.72
CA PRO A 574 11.66 -52.65 31.45
C PRO A 574 12.58 -53.64 30.75
N GLU A 575 12.58 -53.62 29.41
CA GLU A 575 13.44 -54.47 28.60
C GLU A 575 14.89 -53.97 28.62
N ALA A 576 15.07 -52.64 28.60
CA ALA A 576 16.39 -52.02 28.70
C ALA A 576 17.05 -52.29 30.07
N ILE A 577 16.30 -52.19 31.18
CA ILE A 577 16.80 -52.53 32.52
C ILE A 577 17.26 -54.00 32.56
N ALA A 578 16.44 -54.93 32.07
CA ALA A 578 16.79 -56.34 32.05
C ALA A 578 18.02 -56.64 31.17
N TYR A 579 18.19 -55.91 30.07
CA TYR A 579 19.36 -56.05 29.21
C TYR A 579 20.65 -55.59 29.89
N VAL A 580 20.62 -54.42 30.55
CA VAL A 580 21.79 -53.83 31.20
C VAL A 580 22.20 -54.65 32.44
N ASP A 581 21.23 -55.14 33.20
CA ASP A 581 21.48 -55.98 34.38
C ASP A 581 21.96 -57.42 34.03
N ASP A 582 21.79 -57.87 32.79
CA ASP A 582 22.21 -59.22 32.36
C ASP A 582 23.75 -59.37 32.43
N PRO A 583 24.29 -60.36 33.17
CA PRO A 583 25.71 -60.65 33.23
C PRO A 583 26.35 -60.95 31.85
N ALA A 584 25.56 -61.39 30.87
CA ALA A 584 26.02 -61.58 29.49
C ALA A 584 26.40 -60.25 28.80
N ASN A 585 25.84 -59.13 29.27
CA ASN A 585 26.09 -57.78 28.75
C ASN A 585 26.95 -56.93 29.70
N GLY A 586 27.45 -57.52 30.79
CA GLY A 586 28.32 -56.83 31.75
C GLY A 586 27.64 -56.40 33.05
N GLY A 587 26.34 -56.67 33.22
CA GLY A 587 25.62 -56.42 34.46
C GLY A 587 25.90 -57.45 35.56
N ASN A 588 25.17 -57.35 36.67
CA ASN A 588 25.43 -58.15 37.87
C ASN A 588 24.21 -58.96 38.37
N ASN A 589 23.09 -58.90 37.64
CA ASN A 589 21.81 -59.58 37.89
C ASN A 589 21.23 -59.28 39.28
N ASN A 590 21.35 -58.04 39.77
CA ASN A 590 20.82 -57.61 41.06
C ASN A 590 19.42 -56.97 40.96
N GLY A 591 18.86 -56.89 39.75
CA GLY A 591 17.59 -56.26 39.44
C GLY A 591 17.67 -54.78 39.10
N PHE A 592 18.87 -54.21 38.94
CA PHE A 592 19.11 -52.80 38.66
C PHE A 592 20.06 -52.60 37.48
N ALA A 593 19.82 -51.56 36.69
CA ALA A 593 20.74 -51.10 35.66
C ALA A 593 21.75 -50.14 36.28
N ASP A 594 22.82 -50.70 36.84
CA ASP A 594 23.85 -49.96 37.59
C ASP A 594 24.87 -49.28 36.67
N GLU A 595 25.01 -49.75 35.43
CA GLU A 595 26.01 -49.27 34.48
C GLU A 595 25.54 -48.09 33.64
N TRP A 596 24.27 -48.12 33.20
CA TRP A 596 23.66 -47.12 32.33
C TRP A 596 22.30 -46.70 32.86
N ASP A 597 22.07 -45.38 32.91
CA ASP A 597 20.77 -44.82 33.28
C ASP A 597 19.77 -44.98 32.14
N VAL A 598 19.11 -46.14 32.15
CA VAL A 598 18.06 -46.52 31.19
C VAL A 598 16.67 -46.36 31.77
N TYR A 599 16.51 -45.74 32.96
CA TYR A 599 15.23 -45.63 33.67
C TYR A 599 14.31 -44.57 33.08
N ALA A 600 13.02 -44.65 33.41
CA ALA A 600 12.02 -43.72 32.92
C ALA A 600 11.95 -42.51 33.86
N HIS A 601 11.97 -41.31 33.28
CA HIS A 601 12.05 -40.07 34.04
C HIS A 601 10.78 -39.26 33.90
N ASP A 602 10.19 -38.83 35.01
CA ASP A 602 9.22 -37.75 34.96
C ASP A 602 9.98 -36.43 34.88
N ILE A 603 9.47 -35.46 34.11
CA ILE A 603 10.05 -34.13 34.02
C ILE A 603 9.16 -33.16 34.78
N SER A 604 9.73 -32.34 35.64
CA SER A 604 9.01 -31.37 36.46
C SER A 604 9.59 -29.97 36.29
N ASN A 605 8.81 -28.95 36.65
CA ASN A 605 9.22 -27.54 36.60
C ASN A 605 9.83 -27.16 35.23
N ILE A 606 9.10 -27.46 34.15
CA ILE A 606 9.51 -27.12 32.79
C ILE A 606 9.18 -25.65 32.56
N TYR A 607 10.21 -24.85 32.33
CA TYR A 607 10.10 -23.45 31.95
C TYR A 607 10.63 -23.29 30.54
N THR A 608 9.85 -22.68 29.65
CA THR A 608 10.26 -22.42 28.28
C THR A 608 10.26 -20.93 28.01
N ARG A 609 11.29 -20.44 27.33
CA ARG A 609 11.42 -19.05 26.93
C ARG A 609 11.57 -18.97 25.42
N ILE A 610 10.62 -18.29 24.79
CA ILE A 610 10.68 -17.93 23.38
C ILE A 610 11.23 -16.51 23.26
N SER A 611 11.97 -16.22 22.20
CA SER A 611 12.54 -14.88 21.98
C SER A 611 12.77 -14.58 20.50
N PRO A 612 12.92 -13.32 20.09
CA PRO A 612 13.28 -12.98 18.71
C PRO A 612 14.63 -13.60 18.31
N ILE A 613 14.82 -13.96 17.04
CA ILE A 613 16.09 -14.54 16.54
C ILE A 613 17.30 -13.65 16.87
N GLY A 614 17.16 -12.33 16.74
CA GLY A 614 18.25 -11.37 16.98
C GLY A 614 18.54 -11.08 18.45
N GLU A 615 17.67 -11.49 19.38
CA GLU A 615 17.75 -11.16 20.80
C GLU A 615 17.34 -12.36 21.67
N PRO A 616 18.21 -13.38 21.84
CA PRO A 616 17.87 -14.58 22.60
C PRO A 616 17.76 -14.32 24.11
N TYR A 617 16.77 -14.95 24.74
CA TYR A 617 16.57 -14.95 26.19
C TYR A 617 16.47 -16.38 26.73
N TYR A 618 16.93 -16.58 27.97
CA TYR A 618 16.98 -17.89 28.61
C TYR A 618 15.82 -18.11 29.58
N ALA A 619 15.32 -19.34 29.64
CA ALA A 619 14.35 -19.78 30.63
C ALA A 619 15.00 -19.93 32.01
N SER A 620 14.25 -19.67 33.07
CA SER A 620 14.72 -19.85 34.45
C SER A 620 13.56 -19.97 35.43
N PRO A 621 13.66 -20.77 36.50
CA PRO A 621 12.65 -20.82 37.56
C PRO A 621 12.38 -19.46 38.23
N SER A 622 13.36 -18.56 38.19
CA SER A 622 13.28 -17.23 38.80
C SER A 622 12.73 -16.16 37.85
N SER A 623 12.59 -16.47 36.56
CA SER A 623 12.16 -15.52 35.54
C SER A 623 10.63 -15.40 35.52
N PRO A 624 10.07 -14.18 35.65
CA PRO A 624 8.63 -13.98 35.46
C PRO A 624 8.23 -14.00 33.97
N ASN A 625 9.21 -14.03 33.05
CA ASN A 625 9.00 -13.86 31.62
C ASN A 625 9.09 -15.18 30.84
N ASN A 626 9.04 -16.33 31.51
CA ASN A 626 8.91 -17.60 30.81
C ASN A 626 7.61 -17.60 29.99
N SER A 627 7.72 -18.02 28.74
CA SER A 627 6.60 -18.06 27.78
C SER A 627 5.60 -19.15 28.18
N PHE A 628 6.10 -20.32 28.55
CA PHE A 628 5.31 -21.46 29.02
C PHE A 628 5.89 -22.05 30.31
N VAL A 629 5.01 -22.58 31.15
CA VAL A 629 5.36 -23.29 32.38
C VAL A 629 4.53 -24.57 32.47
N VAL A 630 5.18 -25.72 32.38
CA VAL A 630 4.54 -27.04 32.53
C VAL A 630 4.99 -27.64 33.88
N PRO A 631 4.08 -27.81 34.86
CA PRO A 631 4.47 -28.25 36.20
C PRO A 631 5.10 -29.65 36.25
N SER A 632 4.56 -30.58 35.47
CA SER A 632 5.03 -31.97 35.40
C SER A 632 4.59 -32.63 34.10
N LEU A 633 5.44 -33.51 33.57
CA LEU A 633 5.22 -34.32 32.38
C LEU A 633 5.75 -35.74 32.64
N ALA A 634 4.86 -36.72 32.71
CA ALA A 634 5.23 -38.09 33.01
C ALA A 634 5.92 -38.77 31.83
N ALA A 635 6.83 -39.71 32.08
CA ALA A 635 7.44 -40.52 31.02
C ALA A 635 6.38 -41.21 30.15
N GLY A 636 6.54 -41.13 28.83
CA GLY A 636 5.62 -41.66 27.82
C GLY A 636 4.40 -40.79 27.54
N THR A 637 4.37 -39.55 28.04
CA THR A 637 3.25 -38.61 27.87
C THR A 637 3.67 -37.30 27.20
N GLY A 638 2.70 -36.59 26.64
CA GLY A 638 2.90 -35.28 26.03
C GLY A 638 1.81 -34.28 26.40
N VAL A 639 2.14 -33.00 26.31
CA VAL A 639 1.20 -31.88 26.37
C VAL A 639 1.20 -31.20 25.02
N ASN A 640 0.04 -31.24 24.35
CA ASN A 640 -0.19 -30.57 23.08
C ASN A 640 -1.15 -29.40 23.31
N GLY A 641 -1.00 -28.33 22.54
CA GLY A 641 -1.98 -27.24 22.51
C GLY A 641 -1.52 -25.90 23.08
N ALA A 642 -0.22 -25.74 23.34
CA ALA A 642 0.37 -24.41 23.44
C ALA A 642 0.64 -23.89 22.03
N PHE A 643 0.14 -22.71 21.69
CA PHE A 643 0.35 -22.09 20.38
C PHE A 643 0.87 -20.67 20.53
N ILE A 644 1.70 -20.26 19.58
CA ILE A 644 2.19 -18.89 19.44
C ILE A 644 1.90 -18.32 18.04
N LEU A 645 1.81 -17.00 17.99
CA LEU A 645 1.96 -16.18 16.79
C LEU A 645 3.24 -15.36 16.94
N THR A 646 4.16 -15.47 15.99
CA THR A 646 5.47 -14.81 16.01
C THR A 646 5.91 -14.42 14.59
N ASP A 647 7.15 -13.96 14.41
CA ASP A 647 7.77 -13.90 13.08
C ASP A 647 8.11 -15.33 12.61
N TYR A 648 8.46 -15.53 11.34
CA TYR A 648 8.74 -16.88 10.80
C TYR A 648 9.96 -17.60 11.38
N GLY A 649 10.66 -16.98 12.33
CA GLY A 649 11.67 -17.66 13.12
C GLY A 649 11.79 -17.07 14.51
N PHE A 650 12.12 -17.92 15.47
CA PHE A 650 12.22 -17.60 16.89
C PHE A 650 13.36 -18.39 17.54
N ASN A 651 13.82 -17.92 18.69
CA ASN A 651 14.69 -18.68 19.57
C ASN A 651 13.87 -19.35 20.67
N GLU A 652 14.22 -20.58 21.04
CA GLU A 652 13.62 -21.36 22.12
C GLU A 652 14.72 -21.87 23.06
N HIS A 653 14.48 -21.75 24.36
CA HIS A 653 15.32 -22.32 25.40
C HIS A 653 14.46 -22.85 26.53
N ASP A 654 14.88 -23.95 27.16
CA ASP A 654 14.18 -24.57 28.28
C ASP A 654 15.04 -24.75 29.53
N TYR A 655 14.37 -24.83 30.67
CA TYR A 655 14.93 -25.28 31.93
C TYR A 655 13.94 -26.27 32.53
N SER A 656 14.41 -27.45 32.92
CA SER A 656 13.57 -28.54 33.41
C SER A 656 14.23 -29.28 34.58
N THR A 657 13.46 -30.05 35.33
CA THR A 657 13.97 -30.89 36.43
C THR A 657 13.61 -32.34 36.21
N TRP A 658 14.63 -33.17 36.07
CA TRP A 658 14.48 -34.61 35.87
C TRP A 658 14.20 -35.30 37.21
N VAL A 659 13.24 -36.23 37.20
CA VAL A 659 12.76 -36.92 38.40
C VAL A 659 12.73 -38.41 38.12
N GLY A 660 13.63 -39.14 38.80
CA GLY A 660 13.66 -40.60 38.78
C GLY A 660 12.41 -41.22 39.39
N ARG A 661 12.01 -42.39 38.88
CA ARG A 661 10.86 -43.14 39.38
C ARG A 661 11.27 -44.12 40.50
N ALA A 662 10.28 -44.73 41.15
CA ALA A 662 10.56 -45.69 42.22
C ALA A 662 11.41 -46.87 41.70
N GLY A 663 12.56 -47.12 42.32
CA GLY A 663 13.50 -48.17 41.93
C GLY A 663 14.63 -47.72 41.00
N ASP A 664 14.65 -46.44 40.61
CA ASP A 664 15.75 -45.81 39.91
C ASP A 664 16.87 -45.42 40.91
N PRO A 665 18.08 -45.99 40.80
CA PRO A 665 19.20 -45.71 41.70
C PRO A 665 19.99 -44.45 41.32
N TRP A 666 19.72 -43.83 40.17
CA TRP A 666 20.48 -42.70 39.63
C TRP A 666 20.10 -41.36 40.26
N GLN A 667 21.07 -40.43 40.30
CA GLN A 667 20.84 -39.08 40.81
C GLN A 667 20.44 -38.14 39.68
N HIS A 668 19.32 -37.44 39.90
CA HIS A 668 18.76 -36.50 38.94
C HIS A 668 18.88 -35.06 39.40
N SER A 669 18.94 -34.14 38.43
CA SER A 669 19.09 -32.71 38.70
C SER A 669 18.29 -31.87 37.72
N SER A 670 18.25 -30.56 37.98
CA SER A 670 17.73 -29.62 36.99
C SER A 670 18.72 -29.43 35.85
N VAL A 671 18.18 -29.39 34.63
CA VAL A 671 18.93 -29.28 33.39
C VAL A 671 18.50 -27.98 32.70
N SER A 672 19.49 -27.22 32.24
CA SER A 672 19.28 -26.14 31.28
C SER A 672 19.50 -26.73 29.90
N GLY A 673 18.51 -26.61 29.03
CA GLY A 673 18.64 -27.04 27.65
C GLY A 673 19.56 -26.15 26.83
N GLU A 674 19.69 -26.48 25.56
CA GLU A 674 20.39 -25.63 24.59
C GLU A 674 19.44 -24.55 24.05
N LEU A 675 20.04 -23.46 23.56
CA LEU A 675 19.30 -22.41 22.87
C LEU A 675 19.19 -22.77 21.39
N TRP A 676 17.97 -22.93 20.89
CA TRP A 676 17.69 -23.33 19.51
C TRP A 676 17.05 -22.19 18.72
N ALA A 677 17.46 -22.04 17.46
CA ALA A 677 16.79 -21.18 16.50
C ALA A 677 15.86 -22.03 15.62
N ASN A 678 14.58 -21.68 15.62
CA ASN A 678 13.49 -22.54 15.24
C ASN A 678 12.55 -21.84 14.25
N PRO A 679 12.08 -22.51 13.19
CA PRO A 679 11.13 -21.94 12.24
C PRO A 679 9.71 -21.99 12.79
N ALA A 680 8.97 -20.89 12.65
CA ALA A 680 7.52 -20.90 12.90
C ALA A 680 6.78 -21.43 11.65
N ILE A 681 5.53 -21.86 11.83
CA ILE A 681 4.73 -22.39 10.73
C ILE A 681 4.50 -21.29 9.68
N LYS A 682 4.70 -21.68 8.42
CA LYS A 682 4.25 -20.96 7.22
C LYS A 682 3.22 -21.81 6.46
N ASN A 683 1.97 -21.37 6.42
CA ASN A 683 0.86 -22.00 5.70
C ASN A 683 0.08 -20.97 4.87
N GLN A 684 0.73 -20.42 3.84
CA GLN A 684 0.16 -19.31 3.07
C GLN A 684 0.44 -19.36 1.58
N THR A 685 -0.38 -18.65 0.82
CA THR A 685 -0.18 -18.47 -0.62
C THR A 685 0.60 -17.19 -0.91
N ASP A 686 1.85 -17.36 -1.34
CA ASP A 686 2.70 -16.24 -1.78
C ASP A 686 2.52 -15.98 -3.27
N TYR A 687 2.52 -14.71 -3.65
CA TYR A 687 2.65 -14.28 -5.04
C TYR A 687 4.11 -14.01 -5.35
N VAL A 688 4.64 -14.66 -6.37
CA VAL A 688 6.07 -14.63 -6.69
C VAL A 688 6.27 -14.15 -8.12
N GLU A 689 7.04 -13.08 -8.28
CA GLU A 689 7.41 -12.53 -9.59
C GLU A 689 8.75 -13.08 -10.09
N ASP A 690 9.53 -13.73 -9.22
CA ASP A 690 10.82 -14.30 -9.60
C ASP A 690 10.65 -15.56 -10.45
N SER A 691 11.17 -15.50 -11.67
CA SER A 691 11.13 -16.60 -12.65
C SER A 691 11.81 -17.87 -12.17
N ALA A 692 12.89 -17.77 -11.38
CA ALA A 692 13.61 -18.94 -10.88
C ALA A 692 12.80 -19.70 -9.83
N THR A 693 12.15 -18.97 -8.93
CA THR A 693 11.28 -19.52 -7.90
C THR A 693 9.99 -20.12 -8.50
N CYS A 694 9.47 -19.50 -9.56
CA CYS A 694 8.27 -19.96 -10.27
C CYS A 694 8.47 -21.16 -11.20
N ALA A 695 9.68 -21.34 -11.77
CA ALA A 695 9.97 -22.43 -12.71
C ALA A 695 9.55 -23.79 -12.12
N PRO A 696 8.82 -24.65 -12.84
CA PRO A 696 8.60 -24.63 -14.29
C PRO A 696 7.41 -23.77 -14.76
N LEU A 697 6.66 -23.12 -13.86
CA LEU A 697 5.66 -22.13 -14.25
C LEU A 697 6.36 -20.86 -14.76
N SER A 698 5.75 -20.18 -15.72
CA SER A 698 6.13 -18.81 -16.05
C SER A 698 5.83 -17.90 -14.86
N ALA A 699 6.75 -16.99 -14.54
CA ALA A 699 6.47 -15.92 -13.59
C ALA A 699 5.57 -14.83 -14.21
N PRO A 700 4.75 -14.13 -13.39
CA PRO A 700 4.53 -14.40 -11.97
C PRO A 700 3.80 -15.73 -11.74
N CYS A 701 3.88 -16.30 -10.54
CA CYS A 701 3.17 -17.51 -10.11
C CYS A 701 2.67 -17.38 -8.66
N SER A 702 1.72 -18.21 -8.27
CA SER A 702 1.33 -18.35 -6.86
C SER A 702 1.95 -19.61 -6.29
N ILE A 703 2.55 -19.53 -5.11
CA ILE A 703 3.13 -20.67 -4.41
C ILE A 703 2.43 -20.81 -3.09
N TRP A 704 1.80 -21.96 -2.88
CA TRP A 704 1.27 -22.30 -1.59
C TRP A 704 2.32 -23.07 -0.80
N TRP A 705 2.67 -22.51 0.35
CA TRP A 705 3.49 -23.13 1.38
C TRP A 705 2.58 -23.92 2.30
N TYR A 706 2.84 -25.21 2.45
CA TYR A 706 2.12 -26.06 3.40
C TYR A 706 3.10 -26.78 4.34
N PRO A 707 2.89 -26.71 5.67
CA PRO A 707 3.78 -27.33 6.65
C PRO A 707 3.73 -28.86 6.61
N SER A 708 4.86 -29.53 6.82
CA SER A 708 4.89 -30.97 7.08
C SER A 708 5.15 -31.26 8.56
N PHE A 709 4.38 -32.20 9.10
CA PHE A 709 4.45 -32.62 10.50
C PHE A 709 5.10 -33.98 10.64
N LEU A 710 5.75 -34.22 11.78
CA LEU A 710 6.26 -35.53 12.12
C LEU A 710 5.15 -36.34 12.77
N GLU A 711 4.90 -37.55 12.28
CA GLU A 711 4.03 -38.50 12.96
C GLU A 711 4.84 -39.26 14.00
N TYR A 712 4.52 -39.05 15.27
CA TYR A 712 5.20 -39.68 16.41
C TYR A 712 4.18 -40.19 17.43
N ARG A 713 4.21 -41.50 17.72
CA ARG A 713 3.29 -42.19 18.66
C ARG A 713 1.80 -41.85 18.44
N ASN A 714 1.38 -41.76 17.17
CA ASN A 714 0.04 -41.36 16.70
C ASN A 714 -0.33 -39.87 16.91
N TYR A 715 0.66 -39.01 17.16
CA TYR A 715 0.52 -37.56 17.20
C TYR A 715 1.25 -36.92 16.02
N TYR A 716 0.73 -35.80 15.52
CA TYR A 716 1.44 -34.96 14.58
C TYR A 716 2.10 -33.82 15.34
N ILE A 717 3.42 -33.72 15.24
CA ILE A 717 4.23 -32.76 15.97
C ILE A 717 4.94 -31.84 14.98
N TRP A 718 4.97 -30.55 15.29
CA TRP A 718 5.79 -29.61 14.54
C TRP A 718 7.25 -29.76 14.96
N TRP A 719 8.11 -30.10 14.01
CA TRP A 719 9.54 -30.31 14.28
C TRP A 719 10.29 -28.99 14.53
N GLY A 720 9.73 -27.86 14.10
CA GLY A 720 10.34 -26.55 14.21
C GLY A 720 10.05 -25.83 15.53
N GLY A 721 9.48 -26.48 16.53
CA GLY A 721 9.22 -25.87 17.84
C GLY A 721 8.68 -26.88 18.85
N GLY A 722 8.96 -26.65 20.14
CA GLY A 722 8.61 -27.59 21.21
C GLY A 722 9.81 -28.40 21.71
N LEU A 723 9.57 -29.21 22.74
CA LEU A 723 10.62 -29.93 23.46
C LEU A 723 10.32 -31.43 23.52
N MET A 724 11.32 -32.24 23.19
CA MET A 724 11.29 -33.69 23.40
C MET A 724 12.39 -34.10 24.39
N TYR A 725 11.98 -34.65 25.53
CA TYR A 725 12.90 -35.18 26.54
C TYR A 725 13.19 -36.65 26.24
N ILE A 726 14.47 -37.00 26.14
CA ILE A 726 14.93 -38.35 25.78
C ILE A 726 16.04 -38.80 26.73
N ASN A 727 16.12 -40.11 26.97
CA ASN A 727 17.25 -40.67 27.69
C ASN A 727 18.52 -40.62 26.83
N ASN A 728 19.68 -40.61 27.50
CA ASN A 728 20.97 -40.77 26.82
C ASN A 728 21.04 -42.10 26.07
N ALA A 729 21.72 -42.10 24.92
CA ALA A 729 21.95 -43.31 24.15
C ALA A 729 23.15 -44.10 24.70
N TYR A 730 23.03 -45.43 24.73
CA TYR A 730 24.05 -46.33 25.27
C TYR A 730 24.41 -47.49 24.33
N PRO A 731 25.71 -47.85 24.22
CA PRO A 731 26.87 -47.09 24.66
C PRO A 731 26.90 -45.68 24.07
N ALA A 732 27.62 -44.75 24.71
CA ALA A 732 27.69 -43.36 24.26
C ALA A 732 28.05 -43.29 22.77
N GLY A 733 27.29 -42.50 22.00
CA GLY A 733 27.41 -42.40 20.54
C GLY A 733 26.59 -43.45 19.76
N SER A 734 25.74 -44.23 20.42
CA SER A 734 24.73 -45.03 19.71
C SER A 734 23.69 -44.14 19.05
N GLU A 735 23.34 -44.44 17.80
CA GLU A 735 22.32 -43.75 17.02
C GLU A 735 21.16 -44.72 16.77
N CYS A 736 19.95 -44.32 17.16
CA CYS A 736 18.73 -45.09 16.92
C CYS A 736 17.87 -44.36 15.91
N ASP A 737 17.44 -45.08 14.87
CA ASP A 737 16.66 -44.55 13.74
C ASP A 737 15.38 -43.77 14.15
N CYS A 738 14.87 -43.99 15.37
CA CYS A 738 13.64 -43.36 15.89
C CYS A 738 13.86 -42.10 16.75
N TYR A 739 15.07 -41.79 17.23
CA TYR A 739 15.33 -40.53 17.98
C TYR A 739 15.75 -39.38 17.04
N GLU A 740 16.22 -39.69 15.84
CA GLU A 740 16.76 -38.71 14.88
C GLU A 740 15.72 -38.15 13.89
N GLY A 741 14.43 -38.35 14.16
CA GLY A 741 13.34 -37.69 13.44
C GLY A 741 13.22 -36.19 13.77
N ILE A 742 13.78 -35.75 14.90
CA ILE A 742 13.81 -34.34 15.34
C ILE A 742 15.24 -33.76 15.25
N LEU A 743 16.27 -34.62 15.14
CA LEU A 743 17.64 -34.26 14.77
C LEU A 743 17.96 -34.72 13.32
N ARG A 744 17.30 -34.08 12.35
CA ARG A 744 17.67 -33.87 10.92
C ARG A 744 18.16 -35.02 10.01
N SER A 745 18.18 -36.30 10.36
CA SER A 745 18.62 -37.34 9.39
C SER A 745 17.91 -38.69 9.48
N CYS A 746 16.68 -38.76 8.95
CA CYS A 746 16.17 -40.01 8.38
C CYS A 746 15.51 -39.74 7.02
N PRO A 747 15.83 -40.51 5.96
CA PRO A 747 15.03 -40.48 4.75
C PRO A 747 13.64 -40.98 5.12
N ALA A 748 12.61 -40.22 4.76
CA ALA A 748 11.28 -40.80 4.60
C ALA A 748 11.47 -42.13 3.86
N ALA A 749 10.80 -43.21 4.32
CA ALA A 749 10.63 -44.39 3.49
C ALA A 749 10.39 -43.87 2.06
N PRO A 750 11.16 -44.30 1.05
CA PRO A 750 10.99 -43.75 -0.27
C PRO A 750 9.51 -43.93 -0.57
N LEU A 751 8.76 -42.82 -0.64
CA LEU A 751 7.58 -42.80 -1.47
C LEU A 751 8.18 -43.24 -2.79
N SER A 752 7.95 -44.51 -3.14
CA SER A 752 8.31 -45.07 -4.43
C SER A 752 8.07 -43.96 -5.44
N PRO A 753 9.06 -43.60 -6.28
CA PRO A 753 8.80 -42.64 -7.35
C PRO A 753 7.53 -43.13 -8.00
N LEU A 754 6.44 -42.37 -7.87
CA LEU A 754 5.21 -42.70 -8.55
C LEU A 754 5.60 -42.66 -10.01
N SER A 755 5.75 -43.84 -10.61
CA SER A 755 5.75 -43.97 -12.06
C SER A 755 4.36 -43.48 -12.48
N ILE A 756 4.30 -42.21 -12.88
CA ILE A 756 3.12 -41.65 -13.52
C ILE A 756 2.96 -42.45 -14.80
N SER A 757 2.05 -43.43 -14.78
CA SER A 757 1.53 -43.97 -16.03
C SER A 757 0.81 -42.81 -16.70
N GLU A 758 1.37 -42.40 -17.83
CA GLU A 758 0.88 -41.35 -18.71
C GLU A 758 -0.65 -41.37 -18.81
N THR A 759 -1.30 -40.28 -18.39
CA THR A 759 -2.34 -39.57 -19.17
C THR A 759 -3.05 -38.49 -18.32
N ARG A 760 -2.44 -37.30 -18.21
CA ARG A 760 -3.02 -35.96 -18.51
C ARG A 760 -2.29 -34.83 -17.75
N SER A 761 -1.72 -33.92 -18.55
CA SER A 761 -1.17 -32.57 -18.29
C SER A 761 -0.29 -32.37 -17.05
N SER A 762 1.01 -32.40 -17.31
CA SER A 762 2.12 -31.93 -16.48
C SER A 762 1.93 -30.51 -15.93
N GLN A 763 2.11 -30.32 -14.61
CA GLN A 763 2.98 -29.31 -13.97
C GLN A 763 2.67 -29.20 -12.46
N SER A 764 3.22 -30.09 -11.65
CA SER A 764 3.43 -29.88 -10.21
C SER A 764 4.64 -30.71 -9.78
N GLU A 765 5.73 -30.05 -9.42
CA GLU A 765 6.92 -30.70 -8.83
C GLU A 765 6.93 -30.42 -7.32
N LEU A 766 6.91 -31.50 -6.54
CA LEU A 766 7.12 -31.48 -5.09
C LEU A 766 8.62 -31.33 -4.82
N MET A 767 9.06 -30.22 -4.23
CA MET A 767 10.41 -30.07 -3.67
C MET A 767 10.32 -29.93 -2.16
N GLN A 768 11.07 -30.78 -1.44
CA GLN A 768 11.26 -30.73 0.01
C GLN A 768 12.56 -29.98 0.29
N GLN A 769 12.47 -28.76 0.78
CA GLN A 769 13.57 -28.03 1.42
C GLN A 769 12.96 -27.28 2.60
N ASP A 770 13.58 -27.40 3.78
CA ASP A 770 13.21 -26.71 5.03
C ASP A 770 11.87 -27.12 5.66
N GLY A 771 11.50 -28.40 5.58
CA GLY A 771 10.32 -28.97 6.26
C GLY A 771 8.97 -28.35 5.90
N ALA A 772 8.90 -27.72 4.73
CA ALA A 772 7.67 -27.31 4.07
C ALA A 772 7.56 -28.01 2.70
N VAL A 773 6.36 -28.48 2.38
CA VAL A 773 6.01 -28.99 1.05
C VAL A 773 5.52 -27.81 0.22
N ARG A 774 6.12 -27.60 -0.96
CA ARG A 774 5.75 -26.50 -1.86
C ARG A 774 4.80 -27.02 -2.95
N ILE A 775 3.68 -26.34 -3.14
CA ILE A 775 2.79 -26.58 -4.28
C ILE A 775 2.75 -25.32 -5.13
N ARG A 776 3.23 -25.42 -6.37
CA ARG A 776 3.20 -24.34 -7.37
C ARG A 776 1.83 -24.29 -8.03
N ILE A 777 1.19 -23.11 -8.07
CA ILE A 777 -0.15 -22.87 -8.63
C ILE A 777 -0.04 -21.83 -9.77
N PRO A 778 -0.58 -22.09 -10.98
CA PRO A 778 -0.61 -21.11 -12.08
C PRO A 778 -1.47 -19.87 -11.73
N VAL A 779 -1.06 -18.67 -12.17
CA VAL A 779 -1.72 -17.37 -11.86
C VAL A 779 -3.14 -17.23 -12.41
N ASN A 780 -3.51 -18.02 -13.42
CA ASN A 780 -4.82 -17.89 -14.08
C ASN A 780 -5.98 -18.57 -13.32
N SER A 781 -5.79 -18.93 -12.05
CA SER A 781 -6.85 -19.35 -11.14
C SER A 781 -6.96 -18.34 -9.99
N GLU A 782 -7.74 -17.28 -10.17
CA GLU A 782 -8.19 -16.42 -9.05
C GLU A 782 -9.23 -17.12 -8.16
N GLY A 783 -9.66 -18.33 -8.50
CA GLY A 783 -10.06 -19.31 -7.49
C GLY A 783 -8.78 -20.01 -7.06
N GLY A 784 -8.49 -20.07 -5.76
CA GLY A 784 -7.39 -20.89 -5.23
C GLY A 784 -7.52 -22.35 -5.66
N ILE A 785 -6.86 -23.27 -4.98
CA ILE A 785 -7.25 -24.68 -5.11
C ILE A 785 -8.71 -24.78 -4.66
N SER A 786 -9.63 -24.71 -5.62
CA SER A 786 -11.01 -25.11 -5.48
C SER A 786 -10.97 -26.63 -5.43
N ALA A 787 -10.64 -27.18 -4.27
CA ALA A 787 -11.05 -28.53 -3.97
C ALA A 787 -12.55 -28.43 -3.65
N ALA A 788 -13.35 -29.04 -4.52
CA ALA A 788 -14.81 -29.06 -4.46
C ALA A 788 -15.32 -29.38 -3.05
N ALA A 789 -16.55 -28.95 -2.77
CA ALA A 789 -17.27 -29.27 -1.53
C ALA A 789 -17.03 -30.74 -1.11
N PRO A 790 -16.88 -31.01 0.20
CA PRO A 790 -16.65 -32.36 0.69
C PRO A 790 -17.69 -33.30 0.08
N PRO A 791 -17.34 -34.53 -0.30
CA PRO A 791 -18.34 -35.48 -0.74
C PRO A 791 -19.36 -35.65 0.39
N THR A 792 -20.54 -35.05 0.22
CA THR A 792 -21.69 -35.40 1.02
C THR A 792 -21.96 -36.87 0.71
N SER A 793 -21.71 -37.75 1.67
CA SER A 793 -22.06 -39.16 1.59
C SER A 793 -22.55 -39.60 2.96
N PRO A 794 -23.52 -40.53 2.99
CA PRO A 794 -24.72 -40.49 3.83
C PRO A 794 -24.53 -40.79 5.32
#